data_AF-A0A1E5KWR2-F1
#
_entry.id   AF-A0A1E5KWR2-F1
#
_cell.length_a   1.000
_cell.length_b   1.000
_cell.length_c   1.000
_cell.angle_alpha   90.00
_cell.angle_beta   90.00
_cell.angle_gamma   90.00
#
_symmetry.space_group_name_H-M   'P 1'
#
loop_
_entity.id
_entity.type
_entity.pdbx_description
1 polymer ?
#
loop_
_entity_poly.entity_id
_entity_poly.type
_entity_poly.pdbx_seq_one_letter_code
_entity_poly.pdbx_strand_id
1 'polypeptide(L)'
;MKKRRKSKVTSTVVLGAMVGLGLMVSGSTTYASETKNGPTSSQKIIDSKPTKKEVRDYIRSLEHLTEEEKQEFCSQVEKQTTLDGILKILRLADQLNQQRETDLEKQAAIDYVTACIVFSKTEKSDFIQKINEQTNTRDVVLLFVNIRTASEEAKKTTQGLVNAKVNLKNQIADFKYLSVTDKETFQKNIEEKTTLADTKSMFKQAKELNDFKGKKVTSKEKIDSFSLLNEQEKTEFKKQVDAQTTVKGIEDVLKKATLENRMRQGKVTAKKEIDSLPLLSKEEKETFKKQVDEQTTIRAVDTIRNNAILENRIRQEKIAAQKEIDSLPLLSQEEKEEFKKQIDVQTTMNGVYSILSKAQAESITRGELPQLKIKEKQKIDLLETLTDQEKNEFKQQIDSQKSVLGLQEVVKKAQKTNDLGMERKFYKGQINEFTTLSNEEKEEFIRQIDEQVSSEAMGNIFQKAYEQSIKNGVAQSDENELNEAKTYAKQQINFLSGLSDKEKEEFLNRIQEQKLVKDIYTIIDKARAQALKNESVQSNQKELTEAKEFAKQQIGFLSSLSNEEKADFVRQVEEQISKESVSVTLEIAVKQDQKNKEAQQSNPTELNTVKSDAKQQINSLSALSSGEKADFIRQIEVQTIVDEVYKILEQAFMQEQENKGFQNTQKELASKKESAKQQINSFTSLSNEERMNFLRKVDEQTTVKGIYEIVDKAYEQFSKNEAIQNNQKELIVAKESAKKQIESFTSLSDEEKKGFLRQMAEQQTTEGIQLIVNKAFDTHHDALTATNNQKQLSQMKKFIKEQINTFTSLSNEEKQKFAQQVDEQKDAAGVEVVINKALDQSEKNSQSLNG
;
A
#
# COMPACT_ATOMS: atom_id res chain seq x y z
N MET A 1 42.17 -3.60 17.38
CA MET A 1 42.84 -2.59 16.52
C MET A 1 43.87 -1.81 17.33
N LYS A 2 45.17 -1.99 17.03
CA LYS A 2 46.28 -1.26 17.68
C LYS A 2 46.40 0.15 17.05
N LYS A 3 46.12 1.21 17.81
CA LYS A 3 46.57 2.58 17.48
C LYS A 3 47.62 3.02 18.51
N ARG A 4 48.90 2.97 18.10
CA ARG A 4 50.03 3.59 18.80
C ARG A 4 49.90 5.11 18.64
N ARG A 5 49.75 5.86 19.73
CA ARG A 5 50.00 7.31 19.78
C ARG A 5 51.36 7.55 20.44
N LYS A 6 52.26 8.17 19.68
CA LYS A 6 53.54 8.75 20.12
C LYS A 6 53.24 9.87 21.13
N SER A 7 53.83 9.85 22.33
CA SER A 7 53.92 11.05 23.17
C SER A 7 55.34 11.61 23.11
N LYS A 8 55.45 12.80 22.51
CA LYS A 8 56.59 13.71 22.65
C LYS A 8 56.77 14.03 24.13
N VAL A 9 57.98 13.84 24.65
CA VAL A 9 58.44 14.43 25.91
C VAL A 9 58.96 15.83 25.56
N THR A 10 58.18 16.86 25.83
CA THR A 10 58.64 18.24 25.91
C THR A 10 59.11 18.48 27.34
N SER A 11 60.42 18.59 27.54
CA SER A 11 61.00 19.04 28.80
C SER A 11 60.97 20.56 28.81
N THR A 12 59.99 21.13 29.51
CA THR A 12 59.88 22.57 29.73
C THR A 12 60.75 22.94 30.92
N VAL A 13 61.84 23.67 30.63
CA VAL A 13 62.63 24.41 31.61
C VAL A 13 61.71 25.43 32.28
N VAL A 14 61.47 25.30 33.58
CA VAL A 14 60.89 26.36 34.41
C VAL A 14 62.01 26.94 35.25
N LEU A 15 62.49 28.09 34.78
CA LEU A 15 63.22 29.07 35.57
C LEU A 15 62.27 29.58 36.66
N GLY A 16 62.65 29.41 37.92
CA GLY A 16 61.92 29.93 39.07
C GLY A 16 62.90 30.43 40.12
N ALA A 17 63.13 31.74 40.11
CA ALA A 17 63.92 32.45 41.10
C ALA A 17 63.28 32.36 42.50
N MET A 18 64.08 32.08 43.54
CA MET A 18 63.82 32.61 44.86
C MET A 18 65.12 32.93 45.61
N VAL A 19 65.13 34.15 46.12
CA VAL A 19 66.16 34.93 46.80
C VAL A 19 66.47 34.37 48.21
N GLY A 20 67.76 34.37 48.57
CA GLY A 20 68.24 34.80 49.89
C GLY A 20 68.35 33.77 51.01
N LEU A 21 69.58 33.30 51.27
CA LEU A 21 70.31 33.65 52.50
C LEU A 21 71.80 33.33 52.30
N GLY A 22 72.64 34.32 52.58
CA GLY A 22 74.06 34.30 52.24
C GLY A 22 74.90 33.37 53.12
N LEU A 23 75.90 32.79 52.48
CA LEU A 23 77.23 32.61 53.03
C LEU A 23 78.19 32.71 51.85
N MET A 24 78.83 33.89 51.76
CA MET A 24 79.98 34.12 50.90
C MET A 24 81.08 33.13 51.28
N VAL A 25 81.48 32.26 50.35
CA VAL A 25 82.88 31.82 50.24
C VAL A 25 83.26 31.93 48.78
N SER A 26 84.18 32.85 48.55
CA SER A 26 84.91 33.16 47.33
C SER A 26 85.51 31.92 46.67
N GLY A 27 85.44 31.84 45.34
CA GLY A 27 86.21 30.89 44.53
C GLY A 27 85.37 29.96 43.65
N SER A 28 84.49 30.50 42.80
CA SER A 28 83.85 29.73 41.74
C SER A 28 84.64 29.87 40.44
N THR A 29 85.69 29.07 40.27
CA THR A 29 86.29 28.80 38.97
C THR A 29 85.33 27.87 38.22
N THR A 30 84.63 28.41 37.23
CA THR A 30 83.89 27.65 36.23
C THR A 30 84.86 26.74 35.47
N TYR A 31 84.98 25.47 35.86
CA TYR A 31 85.52 24.43 34.98
C TYR A 31 84.47 24.07 33.93
N ALA A 32 84.29 24.98 32.98
CA ALA A 32 83.66 24.66 31.72
C ALA A 32 84.55 23.64 30.99
N SER A 33 83.91 22.61 30.46
CA SER A 33 84.47 21.64 29.54
C SER A 33 84.99 22.33 28.28
N GLU A 34 86.21 22.84 28.32
CA GLU A 34 87.01 23.13 27.13
C GLU A 34 88.25 22.25 27.14
N THR A 35 88.25 21.28 26.24
CA THR A 35 89.46 20.67 25.70
C THR A 35 90.33 21.76 25.09
N LYS A 36 91.28 22.29 25.87
CA LYS A 36 92.47 22.96 25.34
C LYS A 36 93.70 22.26 25.88
N ASN A 37 94.19 21.33 25.06
CA ASN A 37 95.59 20.92 25.04
C ASN A 37 96.46 22.15 24.77
N GLY A 38 96.73 22.94 25.80
CA GLY A 38 97.78 23.96 25.81
C GLY A 38 98.83 23.57 26.84
N PRO A 39 100.14 23.69 26.55
CA PRO A 39 101.18 23.36 27.52
C PRO A 39 100.92 24.12 28.83
N THR A 40 100.97 23.41 29.96
CA THR A 40 101.01 24.02 31.30
C THR A 40 102.05 25.15 31.29
N SER A 41 101.82 26.21 32.05
CA SER A 41 102.72 27.38 32.04
C SER A 41 104.18 26.99 32.33
N SER A 42 104.39 25.87 33.04
CA SER A 42 105.67 25.20 33.22
C SER A 42 106.26 24.58 31.96
N GLN A 43 105.47 23.87 31.14
CA GLN A 43 105.96 23.26 29.90
C GLN A 43 106.44 24.31 28.90
N LYS A 44 105.77 25.48 28.84
CA LYS A 44 106.25 26.63 28.04
C LYS A 44 107.59 27.18 28.53
N ILE A 45 107.84 27.16 29.84
CA ILE A 45 109.12 27.59 30.43
C ILE A 45 110.19 26.50 30.23
N ILE A 46 109.82 25.23 30.28
CA ILE A 46 110.72 24.09 30.04
C ILE A 46 111.24 24.11 28.58
N ASP A 47 110.37 24.41 27.62
CA ASP A 47 110.69 24.37 26.18
C ASP A 47 111.57 25.55 25.70
N SER A 48 111.71 26.62 26.49
CA SER A 48 112.42 27.86 26.11
C SER A 48 113.91 27.92 26.48
N LYS A 49 114.48 26.86 27.07
CA LYS A 49 115.82 26.85 27.70
C LYS A 49 115.95 27.99 28.74
N PRO A 50 115.20 27.92 29.85
CA PRO A 50 114.97 29.04 30.73
C PRO A 50 116.21 29.42 31.54
N THR A 51 116.32 30.70 31.87
CA THR A 51 117.33 31.21 32.82
C THR A 51 116.95 30.85 34.26
N LYS A 52 117.93 30.81 35.17
CA LYS A 52 117.68 30.65 36.62
C LYS A 52 116.72 31.68 37.20
N LYS A 53 116.70 32.89 36.64
CA LYS A 53 115.80 33.96 37.09
C LYS A 53 114.35 33.61 36.75
N GLU A 54 114.08 33.24 35.50
CA GLU A 54 112.74 32.86 35.02
C GLU A 54 112.18 31.65 35.79
N VAL A 55 113.00 30.64 36.09
CA VAL A 55 112.56 29.47 36.87
C VAL A 55 112.20 29.85 38.31
N ARG A 56 112.99 30.73 38.96
CA ARG A 56 112.67 31.21 40.31
C ARG A 56 111.41 32.07 40.35
N ASP A 57 111.26 32.96 39.37
CA ASP A 57 110.06 33.82 39.28
C ASP A 57 108.81 32.97 39.04
N TYR A 58 108.92 31.91 38.24
CA TYR A 58 107.83 30.94 38.07
C TYR A 58 107.53 30.15 39.35
N ILE A 59 108.54 29.62 40.04
CA ILE A 59 108.33 28.91 41.32
C ILE A 59 107.66 29.82 42.35
N ARG A 60 108.05 31.10 42.43
CA ARG A 60 107.39 32.08 43.30
C ARG A 60 105.93 32.32 42.93
N SER A 61 105.60 32.20 41.65
CA SER A 61 104.23 32.34 41.14
C SER A 61 103.34 31.10 41.37
N LEU A 62 103.91 29.96 41.79
CA LEU A 62 103.12 28.76 42.09
C LEU A 62 102.24 29.00 43.32
N GLU A 63 100.92 28.97 43.13
CA GLU A 63 99.97 29.48 44.11
C GLU A 63 99.80 28.60 45.36
N HIS A 64 100.08 27.30 45.27
CA HIS A 64 99.76 26.31 46.31
C HIS A 64 100.97 25.83 47.12
N LEU A 65 102.17 26.27 46.74
CA LEU A 65 103.35 26.10 47.57
C LEU A 65 103.38 27.15 48.68
N THR A 66 103.84 26.75 49.87
CA THR A 66 104.15 27.67 50.95
C THR A 66 105.33 28.57 50.59
N GLU A 67 105.45 29.72 51.26
CA GLU A 67 106.59 30.63 51.02
C GLU A 67 107.92 29.96 51.39
N GLU A 68 107.93 29.07 52.38
CA GLU A 68 109.08 28.25 52.73
C GLU A 68 109.45 27.26 51.62
N GLU A 69 108.47 26.51 51.08
CA GLU A 69 108.68 25.57 49.96
C GLU A 69 109.19 26.31 48.70
N LYS A 70 108.63 27.50 48.39
CA LYS A 70 109.08 28.34 47.27
C LYS A 70 110.51 28.83 47.45
N GLN A 71 110.87 29.29 48.65
CA GLN A 71 112.23 29.74 48.96
C GLN A 71 113.24 28.60 48.85
N GLU A 72 112.89 27.41 49.37
CA GLU A 72 113.73 26.22 49.30
C GLU A 72 113.99 25.82 47.84
N PHE A 73 112.95 25.70 47.01
CA PHE A 73 113.13 25.40 45.59
C PHE A 73 113.93 26.49 44.85
N CYS A 74 113.72 27.78 45.17
CA CYS A 74 114.51 28.87 44.59
C CYS A 74 116.00 28.76 44.96
N SER A 75 116.31 28.40 46.21
CA SER A 75 117.70 28.19 46.69
C SER A 75 118.35 27.01 45.97
N GLN A 76 117.59 25.91 45.77
CA GLN A 76 118.07 24.75 45.02
C GLN A 76 118.37 25.10 43.55
N VAL A 77 117.53 25.92 42.89
CA VAL A 77 117.77 26.39 41.51
C VAL A 77 119.06 27.20 41.42
N GLU A 78 119.36 28.03 42.42
CA GLU A 78 120.54 28.89 42.45
C GLU A 78 121.84 28.07 42.56
N LYS A 79 121.82 26.97 43.33
CA LYS A 79 122.93 26.02 43.50
C LYS A 79 123.20 25.12 42.30
N GLN A 80 122.26 24.97 41.35
CA GLN A 80 122.46 24.10 40.20
C GLN A 80 123.34 24.70 39.09
N THR A 81 124.23 23.90 38.50
CA THR A 81 125.14 24.36 37.42
C THR A 81 124.72 23.87 36.04
N THR A 82 123.75 22.96 35.96
CA THR A 82 123.26 22.37 34.69
C THR A 82 121.81 22.74 34.44
N LEU A 83 121.45 22.89 33.15
CA LEU A 83 120.07 23.15 32.74
C LEU A 83 119.14 22.00 33.17
N ASP A 84 119.60 20.75 33.06
CA ASP A 84 118.81 19.56 33.45
C ASP A 84 118.50 19.54 34.96
N GLY A 85 119.47 19.90 35.80
CA GLY A 85 119.27 20.02 37.25
C GLY A 85 118.24 21.11 37.62
N ILE A 86 118.28 22.25 36.92
CA ILE A 86 117.30 23.34 37.08
C ILE A 86 115.90 22.88 36.67
N LEU A 87 115.77 22.21 35.52
CA LEU A 87 114.48 21.71 35.02
C LEU A 87 113.90 20.60 35.92
N LYS A 88 114.75 19.77 36.56
CA LYS A 88 114.29 18.77 37.53
C LYS A 88 113.67 19.42 38.77
N ILE A 89 114.29 20.47 39.30
CA ILE A 89 113.74 21.21 40.45
C ILE A 89 112.42 21.89 40.09
N LEU A 90 112.34 22.50 38.91
CA LEU A 90 111.10 23.08 38.40
C LEU A 90 109.97 22.05 38.34
N ARG A 91 110.23 20.87 37.75
CA ARG A 91 109.25 19.77 37.70
C ARG A 91 108.81 19.31 39.09
N LEU A 92 109.74 19.22 40.05
CA LEU A 92 109.41 18.86 41.44
C LEU A 92 108.55 19.92 42.13
N ALA A 93 108.85 21.20 41.91
CA ALA A 93 108.05 22.30 42.44
C ALA A 93 106.63 22.30 41.85
N ASP A 94 106.49 22.07 40.53
CA ASP A 94 105.18 21.91 39.89
C ASP A 94 104.41 20.70 40.39
N GLN A 95 105.08 19.54 40.52
CA GLN A 95 104.46 18.32 41.02
C GLN A 95 103.95 18.52 42.45
N LEU A 96 104.76 19.14 43.31
CA LEU A 96 104.33 19.43 44.68
C LEU A 96 103.20 20.46 44.70
N ASN A 97 103.24 21.48 43.85
CA ASN A 97 102.17 22.46 43.74
C ASN A 97 100.84 21.82 43.32
N GLN A 98 100.86 20.94 42.32
CA GLN A 98 99.68 20.18 41.88
C GLN A 98 99.18 19.21 42.96
N GLN A 99 100.10 18.60 43.72
CA GLN A 99 99.75 17.76 44.86
C GLN A 99 99.06 18.57 45.96
N ARG A 100 99.59 19.76 46.32
CA ARG A 100 98.99 20.67 47.29
C ARG A 100 97.60 21.15 46.85
N GLU A 101 97.44 21.46 45.57
CA GLU A 101 96.14 21.78 44.97
C GLU A 101 95.15 20.60 45.11
N THR A 102 95.60 19.38 44.79
CA THR A 102 94.79 18.15 44.93
C THR A 102 94.39 17.91 46.39
N ASP A 103 95.31 18.05 47.34
CA ASP A 103 95.05 17.86 48.77
C ASP A 103 94.08 18.90 49.32
N LEU A 104 94.20 20.16 48.89
CA LEU A 104 93.28 21.24 49.24
C LEU A 104 91.85 20.94 48.75
N GLU A 105 91.70 20.53 47.49
CA GLU A 105 90.40 20.17 46.90
C GLU A 105 89.78 18.94 47.57
N LYS A 106 90.60 17.94 47.96
CA LYS A 106 90.13 16.79 48.73
C LYS A 106 89.59 17.23 50.09
N GLN A 107 90.33 18.08 50.80
CA GLN A 107 89.92 18.56 52.12
C GLN A 107 88.60 19.34 52.03
N ALA A 108 88.46 20.23 51.05
CA ALA A 108 87.21 20.98 50.82
C ALA A 108 86.02 20.05 50.52
N ALA A 109 86.24 18.98 49.74
CA ALA A 109 85.21 17.99 49.44
C ALA A 109 84.81 17.16 50.68
N ILE A 110 85.79 16.75 51.50
CA ILE A 110 85.57 16.02 52.75
C ILE A 110 84.80 16.86 53.77
N ASP A 111 85.16 18.14 53.92
CA ASP A 111 84.48 19.06 54.83
C ASP A 111 82.99 19.22 54.45
N TYR A 112 82.71 19.36 53.14
CA TYR A 112 81.33 19.41 52.65
C TYR A 112 80.55 18.12 52.92
N VAL A 113 81.13 16.94 52.62
CA VAL A 113 80.48 15.64 52.89
C VAL A 113 80.18 15.48 54.38
N THR A 114 81.12 15.88 55.23
CA THR A 114 81.00 15.80 56.70
C THR A 114 79.86 16.68 57.20
N ALA A 115 79.79 17.93 56.74
CA ALA A 115 78.74 18.89 57.09
C ALA A 115 77.37 18.58 56.47
N CYS A 116 77.32 17.80 55.38
CA CYS A 116 76.10 17.49 54.66
C CYS A 116 75.13 16.64 55.51
N ILE A 117 74.01 17.21 55.95
CA ILE A 117 73.07 16.51 56.85
C ILE A 117 72.22 15.43 56.16
N VAL A 118 72.14 15.43 54.83
CA VAL A 118 71.23 14.54 54.07
C VAL A 118 71.84 13.19 53.72
N PHE A 119 73.16 13.05 53.83
CA PHE A 119 73.84 11.76 53.67
C PHE A 119 73.85 10.98 54.97
N SER A 120 73.58 9.69 54.89
CA SER A 120 73.74 8.75 55.99
C SER A 120 75.20 8.65 56.43
N LYS A 121 75.43 8.10 57.63
CA LYS A 121 76.80 7.86 58.13
C LYS A 121 77.62 6.99 57.17
N THR A 122 77.00 5.98 56.56
CA THR A 122 77.64 5.08 55.59
C THR A 122 77.97 5.82 54.30
N GLU A 123 77.02 6.55 53.71
CA GLU A 123 77.27 7.31 52.48
C GLU A 123 78.37 8.36 52.66
N LYS A 124 78.42 9.03 53.82
CA LYS A 124 79.51 9.96 54.14
C LYS A 124 80.86 9.25 54.15
N SER A 125 80.94 8.09 54.80
CA SER A 125 82.17 7.29 54.85
C SER A 125 82.62 6.88 53.44
N ASP A 126 81.70 6.38 52.62
CA ASP A 126 81.98 5.95 51.25
C ASP A 126 82.45 7.10 50.36
N PHE A 127 81.83 8.28 50.47
CA PHE A 127 82.24 9.46 49.72
C PHE A 127 83.61 9.96 50.15
N ILE A 128 83.90 10.02 51.46
CA ILE A 128 85.21 10.42 51.99
C ILE A 128 86.30 9.46 51.49
N GLN A 129 86.05 8.15 51.51
CA GLN A 129 86.98 7.17 50.97
C GLN A 129 87.25 7.41 49.47
N LYS A 130 86.19 7.55 48.65
CA LYS A 130 86.32 7.80 47.21
C LYS A 130 87.09 9.09 46.90
N ILE A 131 86.91 10.14 47.70
CA ILE A 131 87.66 11.39 47.57
C ILE A 131 89.15 11.15 47.87
N ASN A 132 89.47 10.43 48.95
CA ASN A 132 90.85 10.16 49.34
C ASN A 132 91.62 9.33 48.30
N GLU A 133 90.95 8.41 47.61
CA GLU A 133 91.53 7.53 46.59
C GLU A 133 91.96 8.25 45.29
N GLN A 134 91.45 9.47 45.02
CA GLN A 134 91.79 10.20 43.79
C GLN A 134 93.25 10.69 43.81
N THR A 135 93.95 10.66 42.67
CA THR A 135 95.38 11.05 42.61
C THR A 135 95.67 12.35 41.85
N ASN A 136 94.64 12.99 41.27
CA ASN A 136 94.77 14.26 40.56
C ASN A 136 93.59 15.20 40.85
N THR A 137 93.83 16.50 40.74
CA THR A 137 92.87 17.57 41.06
C THR A 137 91.57 17.47 40.26
N ARG A 138 91.65 17.16 38.96
CA ARG A 138 90.48 17.16 38.07
C ARG A 138 89.42 16.16 38.51
N ASP A 139 89.84 14.95 38.88
CA ASP A 139 88.91 13.89 39.28
C ASP A 139 88.30 14.15 40.67
N VAL A 140 89.07 14.76 41.59
CA VAL A 140 88.55 15.24 42.88
C VAL A 140 87.46 16.28 42.68
N VAL A 141 87.70 17.29 41.84
CA VAL A 141 86.74 18.37 41.56
C VAL A 141 85.48 17.81 40.91
N LEU A 142 85.60 16.90 39.94
CA LEU A 142 84.45 16.26 39.28
C LEU A 142 83.61 15.44 40.27
N LEU A 143 84.27 14.63 41.11
CA LEU A 143 83.60 13.85 42.16
C LEU A 143 82.90 14.78 43.16
N PHE A 144 83.53 15.89 43.54
CA PHE A 144 82.96 16.86 44.47
C PHE A 144 81.69 17.52 43.90
N VAL A 145 81.70 17.91 42.63
CA VAL A 145 80.51 18.45 41.94
C VAL A 145 79.36 17.44 41.92
N ASN A 146 79.65 16.17 41.65
CA ASN A 146 78.63 15.12 41.65
C ASN A 146 78.03 14.91 43.05
N ILE A 147 78.87 14.89 44.09
CA ILE A 147 78.43 14.79 45.49
C ILE A 147 77.55 15.99 45.89
N ARG A 148 77.95 17.22 45.52
CA ARG A 148 77.14 18.43 45.76
C ARG A 148 75.78 18.33 45.09
N THR A 149 75.74 17.87 43.84
CA THR A 149 74.49 17.70 43.08
C THR A 149 73.57 16.67 43.75
N ALA A 150 74.10 15.51 44.13
CA ALA A 150 73.34 14.47 44.84
C ALA A 150 72.81 14.96 46.20
N SER A 151 73.59 15.74 46.94
CA SER A 151 73.18 16.38 48.20
C SER A 151 72.00 17.34 48.00
N GLU A 152 72.06 18.22 46.99
CA GLU A 152 70.98 19.18 46.72
C GLU A 152 69.68 18.50 46.28
N GLU A 153 69.77 17.42 45.51
CA GLU A 153 68.60 16.59 45.15
C GLU A 153 67.99 15.88 46.38
N ALA A 154 68.84 15.35 47.27
CA ALA A 154 68.40 14.72 48.51
C ALA A 154 67.75 15.73 49.48
N LYS A 155 68.28 16.96 49.58
CA LYS A 155 67.65 18.06 50.35
C LYS A 155 66.26 18.43 49.84
N LYS A 156 66.12 18.63 48.52
CA LYS A 156 64.82 18.93 47.89
C LYS A 156 63.79 17.83 48.17
N THR A 157 64.21 16.57 48.08
CA THR A 157 63.36 15.41 48.37
C THR A 157 62.93 15.38 49.84
N THR A 158 63.84 15.65 50.76
CA THR A 158 63.57 15.71 52.21
C THR A 158 62.61 16.83 52.57
N GLN A 159 62.82 18.04 52.03
CA GLN A 159 61.93 19.18 52.27
C GLN A 159 60.52 18.94 51.67
N GLY A 160 60.45 18.32 50.49
CA GLY A 160 59.19 17.94 49.86
C GLY A 160 58.36 17.00 50.73
N LEU A 161 59.00 16.05 51.41
CA LEU A 161 58.33 15.15 52.36
C LEU A 161 57.79 15.90 53.59
N VAL A 162 58.59 16.76 54.22
CA VAL A 162 58.19 17.54 55.41
C VAL A 162 56.98 18.43 55.09
N ASN A 163 57.03 19.15 53.97
CA ASN A 163 55.93 20.01 53.54
C ASN A 163 54.64 19.19 53.27
N ALA A 164 54.78 18.02 52.63
CA ALA A 164 53.66 17.13 52.38
C ALA A 164 53.03 16.61 53.68
N LYS A 165 53.82 16.23 54.67
CA LYS A 165 53.32 15.79 55.99
C LYS A 165 52.50 16.88 56.65
N VAL A 166 53.01 18.11 56.74
CA VAL A 166 52.31 19.24 57.35
C VAL A 166 50.98 19.49 56.64
N ASN A 167 51.01 19.60 55.31
CA ASN A 167 49.81 19.88 54.52
C ASN A 167 48.74 18.79 54.66
N LEU A 168 49.12 17.51 54.57
CA LEU A 168 48.17 16.41 54.63
C LEU A 168 47.61 16.21 56.05
N LYS A 169 48.39 16.47 57.11
CA LYS A 169 47.87 16.48 58.49
C LYS A 169 46.81 17.56 58.68
N ASN A 170 47.02 18.76 58.13
CA ASN A 170 46.03 19.84 58.19
C ASN A 170 44.75 19.45 57.45
N GLN A 171 44.85 18.87 56.25
CA GLN A 171 43.67 18.38 55.53
C GLN A 171 42.89 17.30 56.30
N ILE A 172 43.57 16.42 57.04
CA ILE A 172 42.91 15.42 57.90
C ILE A 172 42.18 16.10 59.07
N ALA A 173 42.71 17.21 59.61
CA ALA A 173 42.04 17.96 60.67
C ALA A 173 40.65 18.44 60.22
N ASP A 174 40.51 18.80 58.94
CA ASP A 174 39.27 19.31 58.34
C ASP A 174 38.25 18.21 57.97
N PHE A 175 38.61 16.92 58.09
CA PHE A 175 37.69 15.82 57.77
C PHE A 175 36.49 15.79 58.72
N LYS A 176 35.30 16.10 58.19
CA LYS A 176 34.07 16.27 58.99
C LYS A 176 33.61 15.01 59.72
N TYR A 177 33.83 13.84 59.14
CA TYR A 177 33.20 12.58 59.59
C TYR A 177 34.15 11.63 60.32
N LEU A 178 35.45 11.97 60.40
CA LEU A 178 36.37 11.26 61.28
C LEU A 178 36.19 11.70 62.73
N SER A 179 36.31 10.74 63.64
CA SER A 179 36.38 11.05 65.07
C SER A 179 37.71 11.77 65.38
N VAL A 180 37.76 12.48 66.50
CA VAL A 180 38.99 13.13 66.99
C VAL A 180 40.13 12.10 67.08
N THR A 181 39.83 10.91 67.63
CA THR A 181 40.81 9.82 67.77
C THR A 181 41.30 9.27 66.42
N ASP A 182 40.44 9.14 65.40
CA ASP A 182 40.87 8.70 64.07
C ASP A 182 41.80 9.74 63.44
N LYS A 183 41.46 11.03 63.54
CA LYS A 183 42.28 12.12 63.01
C LYS A 183 43.66 12.12 63.64
N GLU A 184 43.74 12.04 64.96
CA GLU A 184 44.99 11.96 65.71
C GLU A 184 45.83 10.75 65.28
N THR A 185 45.19 9.58 65.13
CA THR A 185 45.84 8.34 64.69
C THR A 185 46.43 8.48 63.29
N PHE A 186 45.68 8.99 62.31
CA PHE A 186 46.20 9.17 60.96
C PHE A 186 47.27 10.26 60.89
N GLN A 187 47.15 11.34 61.66
CA GLN A 187 48.17 12.38 61.72
C GLN A 187 49.49 11.85 62.30
N LYS A 188 49.43 11.06 63.37
CA LYS A 188 50.60 10.35 63.92
C LYS A 188 51.21 9.40 62.89
N ASN A 189 50.39 8.59 62.23
CA ASN A 189 50.86 7.65 61.21
C ASN A 189 51.52 8.35 60.02
N ILE A 190 51.04 9.55 59.63
CA ILE A 190 51.68 10.39 58.61
C ILE A 190 53.03 10.91 59.08
N GLU A 191 53.14 11.34 60.35
CA GLU A 191 54.40 11.82 60.92
C GLU A 191 55.48 10.74 60.88
N GLU A 192 55.11 9.49 61.12
CA GLU A 192 56.02 8.34 61.15
C GLU A 192 56.46 7.86 59.75
N LYS A 193 55.80 8.26 58.65
CA LYS A 193 56.18 7.80 57.30
C LYS A 193 57.49 8.42 56.83
N THR A 194 58.37 7.60 56.25
CA THR A 194 59.69 8.04 55.75
C THR A 194 59.71 8.36 54.26
N THR A 195 58.65 8.05 53.52
CA THR A 195 58.54 8.31 52.09
C THR A 195 57.30 9.12 51.73
N LEU A 196 57.37 9.86 50.62
CA LEU A 196 56.24 10.65 50.12
C LEU A 196 55.08 9.76 49.65
N ALA A 197 55.38 8.61 49.06
CA ALA A 197 54.39 7.66 48.57
C ALA A 197 53.55 7.08 49.72
N ASP A 198 54.22 6.64 50.80
CA ASP A 198 53.53 6.09 51.98
C ASP A 198 52.72 7.15 52.70
N THR A 199 53.25 8.38 52.78
CA THR A 199 52.54 9.53 53.36
C THR A 199 51.23 9.80 52.61
N LYS A 200 51.27 9.85 51.28
CA LYS A 200 50.08 10.02 50.44
C LYS A 200 49.11 8.84 50.53
N SER A 201 49.63 7.62 50.62
CA SER A 201 48.84 6.41 50.80
C SER A 201 48.06 6.43 52.14
N MET A 202 48.72 6.84 53.22
CA MET A 202 48.09 6.99 54.54
C MET A 202 46.98 8.06 54.53
N PHE A 203 47.23 9.21 53.89
CA PHE A 203 46.20 10.22 53.69
C PHE A 203 45.00 9.70 52.89
N LYS A 204 45.25 8.92 51.84
CA LYS A 204 44.19 8.28 51.04
C LYS A 204 43.31 7.38 51.91
N GLN A 205 43.91 6.56 52.78
CA GLN A 205 43.15 5.72 53.71
C GLN A 205 42.29 6.55 54.68
N ALA A 206 42.84 7.65 55.21
CA ALA A 206 42.09 8.58 56.07
C ALA A 206 40.88 9.18 55.33
N LYS A 207 41.08 9.57 54.06
CA LYS A 207 40.02 10.10 53.20
C LYS A 207 38.94 9.06 52.91
N GLU A 208 39.34 7.84 52.55
CA GLU A 208 38.39 6.74 52.30
C GLU A 208 37.54 6.42 53.53
N LEU A 209 38.13 6.43 54.73
CA LEU A 209 37.39 6.24 55.97
C LEU A 209 36.42 7.41 56.26
N ASN A 210 36.87 8.65 56.03
CA ASN A 210 36.02 9.83 56.18
C ASN A 210 34.80 9.77 55.25
N ASP A 211 35.03 9.47 53.97
CA ASP A 211 33.98 9.41 52.96
C ASP A 211 32.99 8.27 53.26
N PHE A 212 33.49 7.11 53.70
CA PHE A 212 32.66 5.99 54.15
C PHE A 212 31.78 6.36 55.35
N LYS A 213 32.33 7.00 56.39
CA LYS A 213 31.55 7.48 57.55
C LYS A 213 30.54 8.55 57.14
N GLY A 214 30.92 9.48 56.27
CA GLY A 214 30.02 10.50 55.72
C GLY A 214 28.85 9.90 54.95
N LYS A 215 29.08 8.81 54.19
CA LYS A 215 28.01 8.09 53.51
C LYS A 215 27.01 7.45 54.47
N LYS A 216 27.47 6.93 55.62
CA LYS A 216 26.55 6.43 56.67
C LYS A 216 25.66 7.55 57.19
N VAL A 217 26.24 8.69 57.58
CA VAL A 217 25.50 9.84 58.13
C VAL A 217 24.44 10.33 57.15
N THR A 218 24.84 10.66 55.92
CA THR A 218 23.94 11.16 54.88
C THR A 218 22.84 10.17 54.50
N SER A 219 23.13 8.87 54.49
CA SER A 219 22.11 7.84 54.23
C SER A 219 21.09 7.74 55.36
N LYS A 220 21.52 7.87 56.62
CA LYS A 220 20.62 7.90 57.78
C LYS A 220 19.73 9.15 57.77
N GLU A 221 20.31 10.32 57.51
CA GLU A 221 19.55 11.57 57.36
C GLU A 221 18.48 11.45 56.25
N LYS A 222 18.83 10.79 55.14
CA LYS A 222 17.88 10.53 54.07
C LYS A 222 16.76 9.58 54.51
N ILE A 223 17.08 8.52 55.26
CA ILE A 223 16.09 7.61 55.85
C ILE A 223 15.15 8.35 56.80
N ASP A 224 15.68 9.27 57.63
CA ASP A 224 14.87 10.06 58.56
C ASP A 224 13.85 10.95 57.82
N SER A 225 14.19 11.42 56.62
CA SER A 225 13.31 12.22 55.77
C SER A 225 12.14 11.46 55.13
N PHE A 226 12.13 10.12 55.19
CA PHE A 226 11.05 9.31 54.60
C PHE A 226 9.79 9.35 55.45
N SER A 227 8.78 10.09 55.00
CA SER A 227 7.55 10.36 55.75
C SER A 227 6.58 9.18 55.86
N LEU A 228 6.71 8.15 55.02
CA LEU A 228 5.80 7.00 55.00
C LEU A 228 6.41 5.74 55.64
N LEU A 229 7.66 5.81 56.07
CA LEU A 229 8.25 4.82 56.96
C LEU A 229 7.91 5.18 58.40
N ASN A 230 7.54 4.18 59.20
CA ASN A 230 7.35 4.41 60.62
C ASN A 230 8.70 4.49 61.36
N GLU A 231 8.69 4.96 62.60
CA GLU A 231 9.93 5.18 63.37
C GLU A 231 10.68 3.88 63.68
N GLN A 232 9.98 2.74 63.80
CA GLN A 232 10.62 1.44 64.01
C GLN A 232 11.40 1.00 62.76
N GLU A 233 10.82 1.17 61.57
CA GLU A 233 11.45 0.83 60.29
C GLU A 233 12.62 1.74 59.97
N LYS A 234 12.48 3.06 60.20
CA LYS A 234 13.60 4.00 60.09
C LYS A 234 14.75 3.57 61.00
N THR A 235 14.44 3.21 62.24
CA THR A 235 15.43 2.70 63.20
C THR A 235 16.12 1.45 62.68
N GLU A 236 15.37 0.51 62.12
CA GLU A 236 15.90 -0.75 61.58
C GLU A 236 16.80 -0.53 60.35
N PHE A 237 16.38 0.29 59.39
CA PHE A 237 17.24 0.64 58.24
C PHE A 237 18.51 1.39 58.68
N LYS A 238 18.44 2.28 59.68
CA LYS A 238 19.63 2.94 60.24
C LYS A 238 20.59 1.96 60.90
N LYS A 239 20.10 0.94 61.63
CA LYS A 239 20.92 -0.16 62.15
C LYS A 239 21.58 -0.96 61.03
N GLN A 240 20.84 -1.26 59.96
CA GLN A 240 21.39 -1.95 58.79
C GLN A 240 22.50 -1.14 58.12
N VAL A 241 22.35 0.18 58.00
CA VAL A 241 23.41 1.10 57.51
C VAL A 241 24.65 1.05 58.41
N ASP A 242 24.46 1.03 59.74
CA ASP A 242 25.58 0.93 60.69
C ASP A 242 26.35 -0.38 60.57
N ALA A 243 25.65 -1.49 60.33
CA ALA A 243 26.26 -2.80 60.16
C ALA A 243 27.07 -2.95 58.86
N GLN A 244 26.89 -2.08 57.86
CA GLN A 244 27.63 -2.18 56.60
C GLN A 244 29.10 -1.81 56.77
N THR A 245 29.97 -2.51 56.05
CA THR A 245 31.42 -2.29 55.98
C THR A 245 31.90 -1.71 54.65
N THR A 246 30.99 -1.56 53.67
CA THR A 246 31.31 -1.02 52.34
C THR A 246 30.32 0.07 51.94
N VAL A 247 30.76 1.02 51.09
CA VAL A 247 29.90 2.07 50.54
C VAL A 247 28.71 1.48 49.77
N LYS A 248 28.97 0.44 48.95
CA LYS A 248 27.93 -0.23 48.18
C LYS A 248 26.84 -0.84 49.09
N GLY A 249 27.24 -1.49 50.18
CA GLY A 249 26.28 -2.03 51.15
C GLY A 249 25.38 -0.95 51.76
N ILE A 250 25.94 0.21 52.11
CA ILE A 250 25.17 1.36 52.61
C ILE A 250 24.16 1.84 51.57
N GLU A 251 24.60 1.99 50.33
CA GLU A 251 23.74 2.41 49.22
C GLU A 251 22.61 1.41 48.94
N ASP A 252 22.88 0.12 49.04
CA ASP A 252 21.87 -0.91 48.81
C ASP A 252 20.81 -0.93 49.93
N VAL A 253 21.19 -0.68 51.20
CA VAL A 253 20.23 -0.48 52.30
C VAL A 253 19.39 0.78 52.06
N LEU A 254 20.00 1.90 51.67
CA LEU A 254 19.27 3.13 51.36
C LEU A 254 18.30 2.94 50.18
N LYS A 255 18.70 2.21 49.14
CA LYS A 255 17.81 1.86 48.02
C LYS A 255 16.60 1.05 48.49
N LYS A 256 16.80 0.07 49.37
CA LYS A 256 15.69 -0.72 49.95
C LYS A 256 14.71 0.18 50.71
N ALA A 257 15.20 1.04 51.60
CA ALA A 257 14.37 2.00 52.33
C ALA A 257 13.63 2.97 51.39
N THR A 258 14.32 3.45 50.34
CA THR A 258 13.73 4.32 49.32
C THR A 258 12.61 3.63 48.56
N LEU A 259 12.81 2.37 48.17
CA LEU A 259 11.83 1.58 47.44
C LEU A 259 10.60 1.30 48.31
N GLU A 260 10.79 0.95 49.58
CA GLU A 260 9.71 0.74 50.54
C GLU A 260 8.86 2.01 50.74
N ASN A 261 9.51 3.15 50.96
CA ASN A 261 8.80 4.43 51.08
C ASN A 261 8.02 4.78 49.80
N ARG A 262 8.62 4.57 48.62
CA ARG A 262 7.97 4.83 47.32
C ARG A 262 6.79 3.88 47.07
N MET A 263 6.91 2.60 47.44
CA MET A 263 5.82 1.62 47.37
C MET A 263 4.60 2.09 48.16
N ARG A 264 4.80 2.56 49.40
CA ARG A 264 3.72 3.08 50.24
C ARG A 264 3.10 4.34 49.67
N GLN A 265 3.91 5.24 49.11
CA GLN A 265 3.41 6.42 48.42
C GLN A 265 2.50 6.02 47.26
N GLY A 266 2.91 5.05 46.44
CA GLY A 266 2.10 4.50 45.36
C GLY A 266 0.76 3.97 45.84
N LYS A 267 0.75 3.19 46.93
CA LYS A 267 -0.48 2.68 47.54
C LYS A 267 -1.40 3.79 48.05
N VAL A 268 -0.87 4.77 48.77
CA VAL A 268 -1.66 5.91 49.29
C VAL A 268 -2.30 6.70 48.15
N THR A 269 -1.53 7.01 47.10
CA THR A 269 -2.05 7.72 45.93
C THR A 269 -3.13 6.92 45.23
N ALA A 270 -2.88 5.63 44.94
CA ALA A 270 -3.84 4.76 44.27
C ALA A 270 -5.16 4.67 45.04
N LYS A 271 -5.09 4.49 46.37
CA LYS A 271 -6.29 4.45 47.23
C LYS A 271 -7.07 5.75 47.21
N LYS A 272 -6.39 6.90 47.30
CA LYS A 272 -7.03 8.22 47.25
C LYS A 272 -7.77 8.43 45.92
N GLU A 273 -7.19 7.98 44.83
CA GLU A 273 -7.83 8.07 43.52
C GLU A 273 -9.03 7.13 43.42
N ILE A 274 -8.92 5.88 43.89
CA ILE A 274 -10.04 4.93 43.95
C ILE A 274 -11.20 5.52 44.77
N ASP A 275 -10.90 6.16 45.91
CA ASP A 275 -11.92 6.81 46.74
C ASP A 275 -12.67 7.93 45.99
N SER A 276 -12.00 8.61 45.06
CA SER A 276 -12.57 9.70 44.26
C SER A 276 -13.47 9.26 43.10
N LEU A 277 -13.54 7.97 42.76
CA LEU A 277 -14.30 7.47 41.62
C LEU A 277 -15.82 7.51 41.90
N PRO A 278 -16.64 8.31 41.20
CA PRO A 278 -18.02 8.57 41.60
C PRO A 278 -19.01 7.44 41.32
N LEU A 279 -18.73 6.56 40.36
CA LEU A 279 -19.64 5.50 39.91
C LEU A 279 -19.29 4.11 40.43
N LEU A 280 -18.27 3.99 41.28
CA LEU A 280 -18.01 2.77 42.04
C LEU A 280 -18.72 2.83 43.38
N SER A 281 -19.32 1.71 43.79
CA SER A 281 -19.90 1.55 45.11
C SER A 281 -18.84 1.60 46.19
N LYS A 282 -19.27 1.78 47.44
CA LYS A 282 -18.35 1.78 48.58
C LYS A 282 -17.64 0.42 48.70
N GLU A 283 -18.37 -0.67 48.49
CA GLU A 283 -17.89 -2.04 48.57
C GLU A 283 -16.86 -2.37 47.49
N GLU A 284 -17.06 -1.87 46.27
CA GLU A 284 -16.12 -2.02 45.15
C GLU A 284 -14.82 -1.25 45.40
N LYS A 285 -14.94 -0.01 45.89
CA LYS A 285 -13.77 0.78 46.30
C LYS A 285 -12.97 0.08 47.37
N GLU A 286 -13.61 -0.46 48.41
CA GLU A 286 -12.92 -1.23 49.45
C GLU A 286 -12.24 -2.48 48.87
N THR A 287 -12.86 -3.15 47.91
CA THR A 287 -12.26 -4.31 47.24
C THR A 287 -10.98 -3.94 46.49
N PHE A 288 -11.01 -2.88 45.67
CA PHE A 288 -9.81 -2.40 44.97
C PHE A 288 -8.73 -1.91 45.95
N LYS A 289 -9.10 -1.20 47.03
CA LYS A 289 -8.13 -0.75 48.04
C LYS A 289 -7.46 -1.91 48.78
N LYS A 290 -8.20 -2.99 49.07
CA LYS A 290 -7.64 -4.22 49.64
C LYS A 290 -6.66 -4.88 48.68
N GLN A 291 -7.04 -5.00 47.40
CA GLN A 291 -6.13 -5.53 46.38
C GLN A 291 -4.84 -4.68 46.28
N VAL A 292 -4.93 -3.35 46.37
CA VAL A 292 -3.76 -2.44 46.41
C VAL A 292 -2.86 -2.73 47.61
N ASP A 293 -3.44 -2.99 48.79
CA ASP A 293 -2.66 -3.33 49.99
C ASP A 293 -1.87 -4.61 49.86
N GLU A 294 -2.42 -5.61 49.18
CA GLU A 294 -1.82 -6.93 49.00
C GLU A 294 -0.64 -6.91 48.00
N GLN A 295 -0.48 -5.85 47.20
CA GLN A 295 0.58 -5.80 46.19
C GLN A 295 1.96 -5.49 46.75
N THR A 296 2.98 -6.11 46.15
CA THR A 296 4.40 -5.94 46.51
C THR A 296 5.19 -5.12 45.48
N THR A 297 4.56 -4.70 44.37
CA THR A 297 5.19 -3.89 43.33
C THR A 297 4.33 -2.70 42.92
N ILE A 298 4.97 -1.58 42.54
CA ILE A 298 4.26 -0.36 42.11
C ILE A 298 3.42 -0.65 40.87
N ARG A 299 3.96 -1.42 39.92
CA ARG A 299 3.25 -1.77 38.69
C ARG A 299 1.93 -2.49 38.97
N ALA A 300 1.91 -3.42 39.92
CA ALA A 300 0.69 -4.12 40.27
C ALA A 300 -0.32 -3.19 40.98
N VAL A 301 0.15 -2.28 41.84
CA VAL A 301 -0.69 -1.22 42.43
C VAL A 301 -1.33 -0.35 41.34
N ASP A 302 -0.54 0.09 40.35
CA ASP A 302 -1.01 0.91 39.24
C ASP A 302 -2.03 0.17 38.36
N THR A 303 -1.82 -1.12 38.09
CA THR A 303 -2.78 -1.97 37.37
C THR A 303 -4.14 -1.98 38.06
N ILE A 304 -4.17 -2.18 39.38
CA ILE A 304 -5.43 -2.20 40.16
C ILE A 304 -6.11 -0.83 40.14
N ARG A 305 -5.34 0.25 40.35
CA ARG A 305 -5.85 1.63 40.25
C ARG A 305 -6.50 1.87 38.88
N ASN A 306 -5.83 1.47 37.81
CA ASN A 306 -6.30 1.65 36.44
C ASN A 306 -7.54 0.80 36.13
N ASN A 307 -7.62 -0.42 36.67
CA ASN A 307 -8.81 -1.27 36.53
C ASN A 307 -10.03 -0.60 37.18
N ALA A 308 -9.88 -0.03 38.38
CA ALA A 308 -10.95 0.72 39.04
C ALA A 308 -11.39 1.95 38.23
N ILE A 309 -10.43 2.72 37.70
CA ILE A 309 -10.70 3.87 36.82
C ILE A 309 -11.45 3.44 35.56
N LEU A 310 -11.01 2.35 34.92
CA LEU A 310 -11.63 1.81 33.72
C LEU A 310 -13.07 1.37 33.98
N GLU A 311 -13.32 0.67 35.10
CA GLU A 311 -14.67 0.24 35.47
C GLU A 311 -15.60 1.44 35.72
N ASN A 312 -15.12 2.47 36.43
CA ASN A 312 -15.87 3.71 36.61
C ASN A 312 -16.22 4.37 35.26
N ARG A 313 -15.25 4.41 34.33
CA ARG A 313 -15.45 5.00 32.99
C ARG A 313 -16.44 4.20 32.16
N ILE A 314 -16.39 2.86 32.18
CA ILE A 314 -17.38 2.02 31.49
C ILE A 314 -18.80 2.34 31.98
N ARG A 315 -18.99 2.54 33.29
CA ARG A 315 -20.29 2.95 33.84
C ARG A 315 -20.73 4.34 33.36
N GLN A 316 -19.81 5.29 33.22
CA GLN A 316 -20.11 6.60 32.63
C GLN A 316 -20.60 6.46 31.19
N GLU A 317 -19.92 5.66 30.38
CA GLU A 317 -20.30 5.41 28.99
C GLU A 317 -21.64 4.69 28.87
N LYS A 318 -21.94 3.72 29.76
CA LYS A 318 -23.27 3.08 29.82
C LYS A 318 -24.37 4.12 30.04
N ILE A 319 -24.22 4.99 31.03
CA ILE A 319 -25.20 6.04 31.34
C ILE A 319 -25.40 6.98 30.14
N ALA A 320 -24.30 7.40 29.49
CA ALA A 320 -24.36 8.26 28.32
C ALA A 320 -25.08 7.59 27.14
N ALA A 321 -24.72 6.35 26.82
CA ALA A 321 -25.30 5.59 25.72
C ALA A 321 -26.79 5.29 25.94
N GLN A 322 -27.21 4.98 27.18
CA GLN A 322 -28.63 4.81 27.50
C GLN A 322 -29.42 6.11 27.28
N LYS A 323 -28.85 7.26 27.66
CA LYS A 323 -29.46 8.57 27.41
C LYS A 323 -29.57 8.88 25.93
N GLU A 324 -28.58 8.49 25.12
CA GLU A 324 -28.67 8.62 23.67
C GLU A 324 -29.76 7.73 23.09
N ILE A 325 -29.86 6.47 23.52
CA ILE A 325 -30.96 5.57 23.11
C ILE A 325 -32.33 6.16 23.45
N ASP A 326 -32.48 6.77 24.64
CA ASP A 326 -33.72 7.46 25.03
C ASP A 326 -34.12 8.55 24.03
N SER A 327 -33.14 9.25 23.46
CA SER A 327 -33.36 10.33 22.50
C SER A 327 -33.69 9.87 21.08
N LEU A 328 -33.57 8.57 20.76
CA LEU A 328 -33.85 8.05 19.41
C LEU A 328 -35.36 8.05 19.12
N PRO A 329 -35.86 8.85 18.17
CA PRO A 329 -37.30 9.08 18.02
C PRO A 329 -38.05 7.94 17.31
N LEU A 330 -37.35 7.07 16.59
CA LEU A 330 -37.95 6.04 15.72
C LEU A 330 -37.85 4.60 16.28
N LEU A 331 -37.35 4.47 17.50
CA LEU A 331 -37.43 3.23 18.28
C LEU A 331 -38.62 3.28 19.24
N SER A 332 -39.35 2.17 19.35
CA SER A 332 -40.39 1.99 20.36
C SER A 332 -39.81 1.97 21.77
N GLN A 333 -40.66 2.14 22.78
CA GLN A 333 -40.20 2.11 24.16
C GLN A 333 -39.65 0.73 24.54
N GLU A 334 -40.28 -0.35 24.06
CA GLU A 334 -39.84 -1.72 24.29
C GLU A 334 -38.44 -1.98 23.70
N GLU A 335 -38.17 -1.48 22.50
CA GLU A 335 -36.87 -1.61 21.84
C GLU A 335 -35.77 -0.80 22.55
N LYS A 336 -36.10 0.41 23.01
CA LYS A 336 -35.19 1.22 23.81
C LYS A 336 -34.79 0.49 25.09
N GLU A 337 -35.77 -0.06 25.81
CA GLU A 337 -35.51 -0.82 27.04
C GLU A 337 -34.66 -2.08 26.78
N GLU A 338 -34.86 -2.76 25.65
CA GLU A 338 -34.04 -3.90 25.27
C GLU A 338 -32.58 -3.51 24.98
N PHE A 339 -32.34 -2.44 24.21
CA PHE A 339 -30.98 -1.96 23.98
C PHE A 339 -30.29 -1.49 25.27
N LYS A 340 -31.02 -0.84 26.18
CA LYS A 340 -30.48 -0.45 27.50
C LYS A 340 -30.07 -1.66 28.34
N LYS A 341 -30.88 -2.72 28.39
CA LYS A 341 -30.52 -3.98 29.07
C LYS A 341 -29.26 -4.61 28.49
N GLN A 342 -29.14 -4.60 27.16
CA GLN A 342 -27.92 -5.08 26.50
C GLN A 342 -26.71 -4.24 26.88
N ILE A 343 -26.84 -2.91 27.02
CA ILE A 343 -25.78 -2.01 27.51
C ILE A 343 -25.41 -2.30 28.97
N ASP A 344 -26.39 -2.54 29.83
CA ASP A 344 -26.17 -2.78 31.26
C ASP A 344 -25.26 -3.97 31.54
N VAL A 345 -25.35 -5.02 30.72
CA VAL A 345 -24.53 -6.23 30.88
C VAL A 345 -23.11 -6.13 30.31
N GLN A 346 -22.77 -5.05 29.60
CA GLN A 346 -21.45 -4.92 28.97
C GLN A 346 -20.34 -4.69 29.98
N THR A 347 -19.21 -5.39 29.83
CA THR A 347 -18.02 -5.21 30.68
C THR A 347 -16.92 -4.41 29.98
N THR A 348 -17.17 -3.93 28.76
CA THR A 348 -16.20 -3.16 27.95
C THR A 348 -16.87 -1.97 27.28
N MET A 349 -16.11 -0.92 27.01
CA MET A 349 -16.62 0.25 26.27
C MET A 349 -17.03 -0.12 24.84
N ASN A 350 -16.26 -0.98 24.17
CA ASN A 350 -16.57 -1.43 22.81
C ASN A 350 -17.91 -2.16 22.73
N GLY A 351 -18.23 -2.98 23.74
CA GLY A 351 -19.55 -3.60 23.86
C GLY A 351 -20.67 -2.56 23.95
N VAL A 352 -20.49 -1.53 24.79
CA VAL A 352 -21.45 -0.42 24.94
C VAL A 352 -21.65 0.32 23.62
N TYR A 353 -20.56 0.73 22.96
CA TYR A 353 -20.63 1.47 21.70
C TYR A 353 -21.23 0.64 20.56
N SER A 354 -20.88 -0.66 20.46
CA SER A 354 -21.45 -1.53 19.42
C SER A 354 -22.98 -1.59 19.52
N ILE A 355 -23.53 -1.66 20.74
CA ILE A 355 -24.98 -1.69 20.94
C ILE A 355 -25.61 -0.32 20.62
N LEU A 356 -25.00 0.77 21.08
CA LEU A 356 -25.46 2.12 20.75
C LEU A 356 -25.49 2.36 19.23
N SER A 357 -24.43 2.00 18.52
CA SER A 357 -24.36 2.13 17.06
C SER A 357 -25.40 1.27 16.35
N LYS A 358 -25.69 0.05 16.85
CA LYS A 358 -26.79 -0.77 16.31
C LYS A 358 -28.15 -0.08 16.49
N ALA A 359 -28.42 0.46 17.68
CA ALA A 359 -29.66 1.19 17.96
C ALA A 359 -29.80 2.44 17.06
N GLN A 360 -28.71 3.19 16.88
CA GLN A 360 -28.66 4.35 15.97
C GLN A 360 -28.90 3.94 14.51
N ALA A 361 -28.21 2.90 14.03
CA ALA A 361 -28.38 2.39 12.67
C ALA A 361 -29.83 1.94 12.42
N GLU A 362 -30.43 1.21 13.36
CA GLU A 362 -31.82 0.77 13.23
C GLU A 362 -32.81 1.96 13.22
N SER A 363 -32.57 2.98 14.07
CA SER A 363 -33.33 4.23 14.03
C SER A 363 -33.18 4.96 12.70
N ILE A 364 -31.98 5.00 12.11
CA ILE A 364 -31.70 5.64 10.82
C ILE A 364 -32.41 4.89 9.68
N THR A 365 -32.27 3.57 9.59
CA THR A 365 -32.91 2.75 8.56
C THR A 365 -34.44 2.93 8.57
N ARG A 366 -35.05 3.09 9.75
CA ARG A 366 -36.49 3.40 9.85
C ARG A 366 -36.84 4.80 9.34
N GLY A 367 -35.95 5.78 9.51
CA GLY A 367 -36.13 7.13 8.96
C GLY A 367 -36.14 7.17 7.43
N GLU A 368 -35.44 6.25 6.77
CA GLU A 368 -35.38 6.15 5.31
C GLU A 368 -36.56 5.36 4.69
N LEU A 369 -37.27 4.57 5.50
CA LEU A 369 -38.37 3.71 5.06
C LEU A 369 -39.47 4.46 4.27
N PRO A 370 -39.93 5.68 4.65
CA PRO A 370 -40.91 6.42 3.87
C PRO A 370 -40.44 6.76 2.44
N GLN A 371 -39.17 7.14 2.28
CA GLN A 371 -38.60 7.44 0.97
C GLN A 371 -38.44 6.17 0.12
N LEU A 372 -38.07 5.06 0.77
CA LEU A 372 -37.98 3.77 0.11
C LEU A 372 -39.36 3.30 -0.36
N LYS A 373 -40.42 3.46 0.45
CA LYS A 373 -41.80 3.18 0.04
C LYS A 373 -42.21 3.96 -1.20
N ILE A 374 -41.88 5.25 -1.30
CA ILE A 374 -42.15 6.06 -2.49
C ILE A 374 -41.46 5.48 -3.72
N LYS A 375 -40.16 5.18 -3.62
CA LYS A 375 -39.39 4.59 -4.72
C LYS A 375 -39.94 3.23 -5.15
N GLU A 376 -40.27 2.35 -4.20
CA GLU A 376 -40.80 1.03 -4.53
C GLU A 376 -42.20 1.12 -5.15
N LYS A 377 -43.06 2.04 -4.72
CA LYS A 377 -44.35 2.30 -5.40
C LYS A 377 -44.15 2.75 -6.84
N GLN A 378 -43.13 3.58 -7.12
CA GLN A 378 -42.79 3.98 -8.49
C GLN A 378 -42.31 2.77 -9.32
N LYS A 379 -41.60 1.80 -8.72
CA LYS A 379 -41.25 0.56 -9.42
C LYS A 379 -42.49 -0.28 -9.75
N ILE A 380 -43.46 -0.37 -8.83
CA ILE A 380 -44.74 -1.05 -9.10
C ILE A 380 -45.47 -0.42 -10.29
N ASP A 381 -45.40 0.90 -10.45
CA ASP A 381 -46.02 1.60 -11.58
C ASP A 381 -45.46 1.17 -12.95
N LEU A 382 -44.17 0.85 -13.00
CA LEU A 382 -43.45 0.49 -14.22
C LEU A 382 -43.67 -0.97 -14.67
N LEU A 383 -44.36 -1.78 -13.88
CA LEU A 383 -44.63 -3.18 -14.24
C LEU A 383 -45.77 -3.26 -15.27
N GLU A 384 -45.46 -3.68 -16.49
CA GLU A 384 -46.34 -3.56 -17.68
C GLU A 384 -47.59 -4.44 -17.61
N THR A 385 -47.49 -5.65 -17.07
CA THR A 385 -48.55 -6.67 -17.19
C THR A 385 -49.50 -6.73 -16.00
N LEU A 386 -49.15 -6.04 -14.91
CA LEU A 386 -50.03 -5.85 -13.77
C LEU A 386 -51.18 -4.90 -14.11
N THR A 387 -52.38 -5.27 -13.71
CA THR A 387 -53.57 -4.41 -13.80
C THR A 387 -53.49 -3.25 -12.81
N ASP A 388 -54.24 -2.18 -13.06
CA ASP A 388 -54.30 -1.03 -12.14
C ASP A 388 -54.78 -1.44 -10.74
N GLN A 389 -55.67 -2.43 -10.66
CA GLN A 389 -56.12 -2.99 -9.40
C GLN A 389 -54.96 -3.66 -8.65
N GLU A 390 -54.23 -4.57 -9.30
CA GLU A 390 -53.11 -5.26 -8.67
C GLU A 390 -51.99 -4.29 -8.27
N LYS A 391 -51.69 -3.28 -9.11
CA LYS A 391 -50.74 -2.21 -8.76
C LYS A 391 -51.17 -1.48 -7.50
N ASN A 392 -52.45 -1.12 -7.38
CA ASN A 392 -52.98 -0.45 -6.19
C ASN A 392 -52.92 -1.34 -4.95
N GLU A 393 -53.23 -2.63 -5.06
CA GLU A 393 -53.13 -3.60 -3.97
C GLU A 393 -51.68 -3.74 -3.47
N PHE A 394 -50.69 -3.89 -4.38
CA PHE A 394 -49.28 -3.94 -4.00
C PHE A 394 -48.79 -2.63 -3.37
N LYS A 395 -49.25 -1.46 -3.85
CA LYS A 395 -48.92 -0.16 -3.24
C LYS A 395 -49.49 -0.01 -1.83
N GLN A 396 -50.71 -0.51 -1.57
CA GLN A 396 -51.28 -0.54 -0.22
C GLN A 396 -50.52 -1.50 0.69
N GLN A 397 -50.12 -2.67 0.17
CA GLN A 397 -49.25 -3.59 0.90
C GLN A 397 -47.92 -2.92 1.26
N ILE A 398 -47.30 -2.17 0.35
CA ILE A 398 -46.11 -1.35 0.58
C ILE A 398 -46.33 -0.33 1.72
N ASP A 399 -47.48 0.37 1.70
CA ASP A 399 -47.82 1.35 2.76
C ASP A 399 -47.91 0.72 4.14
N SER A 400 -48.45 -0.49 4.23
CA SER A 400 -48.60 -1.21 5.50
C SER A 400 -47.28 -1.76 6.07
N GLN A 401 -46.19 -1.81 5.29
CA GLN A 401 -44.92 -2.40 5.75
C GLN A 401 -44.23 -1.54 6.80
N LYS A 402 -43.72 -2.18 7.86
CA LYS A 402 -42.98 -1.52 8.95
C LYS A 402 -41.47 -1.73 8.88
N SER A 403 -41.00 -2.51 7.91
CA SER A 403 -39.58 -2.84 7.74
C SER A 403 -39.19 -2.87 6.26
N VAL A 404 -37.89 -2.70 6.00
CA VAL A 404 -37.30 -2.81 4.65
C VAL A 404 -37.46 -4.23 4.10
N LEU A 405 -37.30 -5.26 4.93
CA LEU A 405 -37.50 -6.65 4.51
C LEU A 405 -38.95 -6.92 4.08
N GLY A 406 -39.94 -6.45 4.85
CA GLY A 406 -41.34 -6.57 4.47
C GLY A 406 -41.64 -5.84 3.16
N LEU A 407 -41.02 -4.67 2.95
CA LEU A 407 -41.13 -3.91 1.71
C LEU A 407 -40.56 -4.67 0.50
N GLN A 408 -39.38 -5.26 0.63
CA GLN A 408 -38.74 -6.06 -0.42
C GLN A 408 -39.57 -7.29 -0.81
N GLU A 409 -40.17 -7.97 0.17
CA GLU A 409 -41.05 -9.13 -0.09
C GLU A 409 -42.29 -8.75 -0.92
N VAL A 410 -42.91 -7.61 -0.63
CA VAL A 410 -44.06 -7.12 -1.42
C VAL A 410 -43.64 -6.80 -2.86
N VAL A 411 -42.53 -6.10 -3.06
CA VAL A 411 -42.01 -5.76 -4.40
C VAL A 411 -41.64 -7.03 -5.18
N LYS A 412 -41.01 -8.00 -4.54
CA LYS A 412 -40.64 -9.29 -5.16
C LYS A 412 -41.87 -10.06 -5.63
N LYS A 413 -42.95 -10.07 -4.84
CA LYS A 413 -44.23 -10.68 -5.25
C LYS A 413 -44.84 -9.97 -6.46
N ALA A 414 -44.82 -8.65 -6.48
CA ALA A 414 -45.31 -7.88 -7.62
C ALA A 414 -44.50 -8.16 -8.89
N GLN A 415 -43.17 -8.15 -8.78
CA GLN A 415 -42.29 -8.48 -9.91
C GLN A 415 -42.58 -9.89 -10.46
N LYS A 416 -42.68 -10.89 -9.58
CA LYS A 416 -43.00 -12.26 -9.99
C LYS A 416 -44.35 -12.35 -10.70
N THR A 417 -45.35 -11.61 -10.23
CA THR A 417 -46.68 -11.55 -10.86
C THR A 417 -46.60 -10.93 -12.26
N ASN A 418 -45.85 -9.82 -12.39
CA ASN A 418 -45.59 -9.19 -13.68
C ASN A 418 -44.85 -10.10 -14.66
N ASP A 419 -43.80 -10.78 -14.20
CA ASP A 419 -43.00 -11.70 -15.03
C ASP A 419 -43.85 -12.84 -15.57
N LEU A 420 -44.72 -13.43 -14.73
CA LEU A 420 -45.71 -14.43 -15.17
C LEU A 420 -46.68 -13.86 -16.20
N GLY A 421 -47.12 -12.61 -16.03
CA GLY A 421 -47.97 -11.92 -17.02
C GLY A 421 -47.27 -11.71 -18.36
N MET A 422 -45.97 -11.38 -18.36
CA MET A 422 -45.17 -11.22 -19.59
C MET A 422 -45.01 -12.56 -20.30
N GLU A 423 -44.70 -13.62 -19.56
CA GLU A 423 -44.56 -14.98 -20.08
C GLU A 423 -45.87 -15.52 -20.66
N ARG A 424 -46.99 -15.24 -19.99
CA ARG A 424 -48.34 -15.55 -20.50
C ARG A 424 -48.60 -14.85 -21.85
N LYS A 425 -48.31 -13.55 -21.94
CA LYS A 425 -48.45 -12.75 -23.18
C LYS A 425 -47.58 -13.33 -24.30
N PHE A 426 -46.35 -13.74 -23.98
CA PHE A 426 -45.44 -14.39 -24.91
C PHE A 426 -46.01 -15.71 -25.45
N TYR A 427 -46.39 -16.65 -24.58
CA TYR A 427 -46.92 -17.95 -25.02
C TYR A 427 -48.21 -17.82 -25.84
N LYS A 428 -49.11 -16.91 -25.45
CA LYS A 428 -50.33 -16.63 -26.24
C LYS A 428 -50.00 -16.08 -27.63
N GLY A 429 -49.00 -15.18 -27.72
CA GLY A 429 -48.51 -14.68 -29.01
C GLY A 429 -48.00 -15.82 -29.90
N GLN A 430 -47.15 -16.68 -29.35
CA GLN A 430 -46.58 -17.81 -30.08
C GLN A 430 -47.62 -18.86 -30.51
N ILE A 431 -48.61 -19.19 -29.66
CA ILE A 431 -49.70 -20.12 -30.02
C ILE A 431 -50.54 -19.58 -31.18
N ASN A 432 -50.77 -18.26 -31.21
CA ASN A 432 -51.51 -17.63 -32.31
C ASN A 432 -50.79 -17.78 -33.67
N GLU A 433 -49.46 -17.86 -33.67
CA GLU A 433 -48.62 -18.00 -34.86
C GLU A 433 -48.62 -19.44 -35.44
N PHE A 434 -49.06 -20.46 -34.69
CA PHE A 434 -49.11 -21.83 -35.20
C PHE A 434 -50.16 -21.99 -36.31
N THR A 435 -49.73 -22.05 -37.56
CA THR A 435 -50.61 -22.07 -38.75
C THR A 435 -51.39 -23.39 -38.94
N THR A 436 -50.93 -24.47 -38.31
CA THR A 436 -51.51 -25.82 -38.41
C THR A 436 -52.51 -26.16 -37.30
N LEU A 437 -52.61 -25.32 -36.26
CA LEU A 437 -53.69 -25.42 -35.27
C LEU A 437 -54.96 -24.76 -35.79
N SER A 438 -56.11 -25.41 -35.56
CA SER A 438 -57.40 -24.77 -35.80
C SER A 438 -57.62 -23.61 -34.82
N ASN A 439 -58.56 -22.72 -35.14
CA ASN A 439 -58.89 -21.61 -34.26
C ASN A 439 -59.41 -22.10 -32.90
N GLU A 440 -60.19 -23.19 -32.90
CA GLU A 440 -60.70 -23.83 -31.68
C GLU A 440 -59.57 -24.40 -30.81
N GLU A 441 -58.54 -25.00 -31.41
CA GLU A 441 -57.39 -25.51 -30.67
C GLU A 441 -56.54 -24.37 -30.08
N LYS A 442 -56.34 -23.28 -30.84
CA LYS A 442 -55.64 -22.08 -30.36
C LYS A 442 -56.36 -21.46 -29.18
N GLU A 443 -57.66 -21.25 -29.29
CA GLU A 443 -58.48 -20.70 -28.21
C GLU A 443 -58.42 -21.57 -26.95
N GLU A 444 -58.48 -22.89 -27.10
CA GLU A 444 -58.40 -23.81 -25.97
C GLU A 444 -57.03 -23.77 -25.27
N PHE A 445 -55.92 -23.80 -26.02
CA PHE A 445 -54.59 -23.67 -25.41
C PHE A 445 -54.36 -22.30 -24.77
N ILE A 446 -54.85 -21.22 -25.39
CA ILE A 446 -54.78 -19.86 -24.83
C ILE A 446 -55.59 -19.77 -23.53
N ARG A 447 -56.79 -20.36 -23.48
CA ARG A 447 -57.61 -20.42 -22.26
C ARG A 447 -56.90 -21.18 -21.15
N GLN A 448 -56.31 -22.34 -21.47
CA GLN A 448 -55.53 -23.11 -20.49
C GLN A 448 -54.34 -22.30 -19.96
N ILE A 449 -53.64 -21.54 -20.81
CA ILE A 449 -52.56 -20.62 -20.41
C ILE A 449 -53.08 -19.50 -19.49
N ASP A 450 -54.24 -18.91 -19.79
CA ASP A 450 -54.85 -17.86 -18.96
C ASP A 450 -55.23 -18.34 -17.55
N GLU A 451 -55.55 -19.63 -17.41
CA GLU A 451 -55.91 -20.28 -16.14
C GLU A 451 -54.69 -20.68 -15.28
N GLN A 452 -53.46 -20.66 -15.83
CA GLN A 452 -52.27 -21.07 -15.08
C GLN A 452 -51.61 -19.96 -14.27
N VAL A 453 -51.08 -20.34 -13.10
CA VAL A 453 -50.39 -19.44 -12.16
C VAL A 453 -48.89 -19.72 -12.02
N SER A 454 -48.32 -20.58 -12.87
CA SER A 454 -46.90 -20.93 -12.85
C SER A 454 -46.30 -21.00 -14.24
N SER A 455 -45.07 -20.50 -14.39
CA SER A 455 -44.23 -20.58 -15.60
C SER A 455 -44.16 -22.02 -16.14
N GLU A 456 -43.87 -22.99 -15.29
CA GLU A 456 -43.73 -24.40 -15.70
C GLU A 456 -45.03 -24.97 -16.31
N ALA A 457 -46.18 -24.75 -15.67
CA ALA A 457 -47.46 -25.19 -16.22
C ALA A 457 -47.80 -24.50 -17.55
N MET A 458 -47.50 -23.20 -17.68
CA MET A 458 -47.68 -22.47 -18.95
C MET A 458 -46.76 -23.01 -20.05
N GLY A 459 -45.48 -23.24 -19.75
CA GLY A 459 -44.53 -23.84 -20.67
C GLY A 459 -44.97 -25.24 -21.12
N ASN A 460 -45.51 -26.05 -20.21
CA ASN A 460 -46.04 -27.38 -20.55
C ASN A 460 -47.27 -27.32 -21.48
N ILE A 461 -48.16 -26.34 -21.29
CA ILE A 461 -49.30 -26.13 -22.19
C ILE A 461 -48.84 -25.64 -23.56
N PHE A 462 -47.90 -24.69 -23.59
CA PHE A 462 -47.29 -24.23 -24.83
C PHE A 462 -46.63 -25.38 -25.60
N GLN A 463 -45.88 -26.23 -24.90
CA GLN A 463 -45.26 -27.43 -25.47
C GLN A 463 -46.30 -28.38 -26.05
N LYS A 464 -47.42 -28.61 -25.37
CA LYS A 464 -48.54 -29.40 -25.90
C LYS A 464 -49.17 -28.76 -27.14
N ALA A 465 -49.31 -27.43 -27.16
CA ALA A 465 -49.82 -26.69 -28.31
C ALA A 465 -48.88 -26.83 -29.51
N TYR A 466 -47.57 -26.76 -29.29
CA TYR A 466 -46.54 -26.99 -30.30
C TYR A 466 -46.56 -28.45 -30.80
N GLU A 467 -46.61 -29.43 -29.90
CA GLU A 467 -46.71 -30.85 -30.28
C GLU A 467 -47.99 -31.15 -31.08
N GLN A 468 -49.10 -30.52 -30.71
CA GLN A 468 -50.38 -30.64 -31.41
C GLN A 468 -50.34 -29.93 -32.76
N SER A 469 -49.69 -28.77 -32.87
CA SER A 469 -49.51 -28.07 -34.16
C SER A 469 -48.70 -28.91 -35.12
N ILE A 470 -47.64 -29.55 -34.63
CA ILE A 470 -46.87 -30.50 -35.42
C ILE A 470 -47.72 -31.71 -35.77
N LYS A 471 -48.42 -32.34 -34.82
CA LYS A 471 -49.32 -33.49 -35.06
C LYS A 471 -50.41 -33.22 -36.11
N ASN A 472 -50.95 -32.00 -36.15
CA ASN A 472 -51.92 -31.58 -37.17
C ASN A 472 -51.28 -31.37 -38.55
N GLY A 473 -49.97 -31.08 -38.61
CA GLY A 473 -49.17 -31.17 -39.82
C GLY A 473 -48.87 -32.62 -40.25
N VAL A 474 -48.76 -33.55 -39.29
CA VAL A 474 -48.34 -34.95 -39.49
C VAL A 474 -49.51 -35.88 -39.90
N ALA A 475 -50.27 -35.52 -40.94
CA ALA A 475 -51.04 -36.53 -41.67
C ALA A 475 -50.16 -37.35 -42.64
N GLN A 476 -48.93 -36.92 -42.97
CA GLN A 476 -47.92 -37.69 -43.73
C GLN A 476 -46.50 -37.32 -43.27
N SER A 477 -45.66 -38.32 -42.96
CA SER A 477 -44.26 -38.10 -42.58
C SER A 477 -43.39 -37.90 -43.83
N ASP A 478 -43.09 -36.65 -44.13
CA ASP A 478 -42.33 -36.29 -45.33
C ASP A 478 -40.93 -35.75 -44.95
N GLU A 479 -39.96 -35.87 -45.86
CA GLU A 479 -38.54 -35.54 -45.66
C GLU A 479 -38.29 -34.10 -45.17
N ASN A 480 -39.23 -33.18 -45.43
CA ASN A 480 -39.17 -31.78 -45.00
C ASN A 480 -39.29 -31.61 -43.48
N GLU A 481 -40.19 -32.32 -42.81
CA GLU A 481 -40.39 -32.19 -41.35
C GLU A 481 -39.20 -32.73 -40.56
N LEU A 482 -38.56 -33.81 -41.04
CA LEU A 482 -37.33 -34.32 -40.44
C LEU A 482 -36.17 -33.30 -40.60
N ASN A 483 -36.10 -32.61 -41.74
CA ASN A 483 -35.09 -31.59 -41.99
C ASN A 483 -35.31 -30.31 -41.17
N GLU A 484 -36.57 -29.92 -40.96
CA GLU A 484 -36.92 -28.80 -40.06
C GLU A 484 -36.57 -29.13 -38.61
N ALA A 485 -36.92 -30.33 -38.13
CA ALA A 485 -36.54 -30.78 -36.79
C ALA A 485 -35.01 -30.83 -36.60
N LYS A 486 -34.25 -31.27 -37.61
CA LYS A 486 -32.78 -31.22 -37.58
C LYS A 486 -32.26 -29.79 -37.57
N THR A 487 -32.86 -28.89 -38.33
CA THR A 487 -32.45 -27.47 -38.38
C THR A 487 -32.69 -26.77 -37.05
N TYR A 488 -33.87 -26.98 -36.46
CA TYR A 488 -34.21 -26.50 -35.12
C TYR A 488 -33.22 -27.02 -34.07
N ALA A 489 -32.97 -28.33 -34.06
CA ALA A 489 -32.04 -28.94 -33.12
C ALA A 489 -30.62 -28.38 -33.26
N LYS A 490 -30.15 -28.12 -34.50
CA LYS A 490 -28.86 -27.49 -34.75
C LYS A 490 -28.76 -26.07 -34.17
N GLN A 491 -29.80 -25.27 -34.33
CA GLN A 491 -29.85 -23.93 -33.73
C GLN A 491 -29.80 -24.02 -32.19
N GLN A 492 -30.64 -24.88 -31.59
CA GLN A 492 -30.69 -25.05 -30.14
C GLN A 492 -29.33 -25.44 -29.54
N ILE A 493 -28.60 -26.40 -30.14
CA ILE A 493 -27.27 -26.83 -29.66
C ILE A 493 -26.24 -25.70 -29.77
N ASN A 494 -26.26 -24.93 -30.86
CA ASN A 494 -25.32 -23.82 -31.06
C ASN A 494 -25.50 -22.70 -30.03
N PHE A 495 -26.74 -22.46 -29.58
CA PHE A 495 -27.07 -21.45 -28.57
C PHE A 495 -26.71 -21.85 -27.13
N LEU A 496 -26.38 -23.12 -26.84
CA LEU A 496 -25.98 -23.53 -25.50
C LEU A 496 -24.56 -23.04 -25.17
N SER A 497 -24.46 -22.00 -24.34
CA SER A 497 -23.19 -21.41 -23.88
C SER A 497 -22.34 -22.38 -23.04
N GLY A 498 -22.97 -23.28 -22.30
CA GLY A 498 -22.31 -24.25 -21.43
C GLY A 498 -21.63 -25.43 -22.16
N LEU A 499 -21.81 -25.57 -23.47
CA LEU A 499 -21.12 -26.62 -24.24
C LEU A 499 -19.86 -26.07 -24.91
N SER A 500 -18.76 -26.82 -24.83
CA SER A 500 -17.59 -26.57 -25.65
C SER A 500 -17.88 -26.82 -27.13
N ASP A 501 -17.08 -26.24 -28.03
CA ASP A 501 -17.24 -26.42 -29.48
C ASP A 501 -17.22 -27.90 -29.88
N LYS A 502 -16.40 -28.71 -29.19
CA LYS A 502 -16.31 -30.16 -29.40
C LYS A 502 -17.59 -30.90 -28.98
N GLU A 503 -18.17 -30.55 -27.84
CA GLU A 503 -19.43 -31.15 -27.38
C GLU A 503 -20.60 -30.74 -28.29
N LYS A 504 -20.63 -29.48 -28.74
CA LYS A 504 -21.61 -29.01 -29.73
C LYS A 504 -21.52 -29.86 -31.00
N GLU A 505 -20.31 -30.05 -31.52
CA GLU A 505 -20.07 -30.85 -32.71
C GLU A 505 -20.59 -32.31 -32.54
N GLU A 506 -20.31 -32.95 -31.39
CA GLU A 506 -20.80 -34.31 -31.10
C GLU A 506 -22.34 -34.40 -31.07
N PHE A 507 -23.02 -33.45 -30.44
CA PHE A 507 -24.49 -33.42 -30.41
C PHE A 507 -25.09 -33.13 -31.79
N LEU A 508 -24.48 -32.22 -32.56
CA LEU A 508 -24.91 -31.88 -33.93
C LEU A 508 -24.79 -33.09 -34.88
N ASN A 509 -23.72 -33.87 -34.76
CA ASN A 509 -23.52 -35.08 -35.56
C ASN A 509 -24.58 -36.14 -35.23
N ARG A 510 -24.86 -36.36 -33.94
CA ARG A 510 -25.92 -37.30 -33.51
C ARG A 510 -27.30 -36.90 -34.02
N ILE A 511 -27.61 -35.60 -34.07
CA ILE A 511 -28.85 -35.07 -34.66
C ILE A 511 -28.95 -35.39 -36.15
N GLN A 512 -27.86 -35.29 -36.90
CA GLN A 512 -27.85 -35.58 -38.34
C GLN A 512 -28.18 -37.04 -38.66
N GLU A 513 -27.77 -37.98 -37.79
CA GLU A 513 -27.97 -39.42 -37.99
C GLU A 513 -29.40 -39.91 -37.69
N GLN A 514 -30.21 -39.11 -36.99
CA GLN A 514 -31.55 -39.55 -36.60
C GLN A 514 -32.54 -39.55 -37.79
N LYS A 515 -33.41 -40.56 -37.81
CA LYS A 515 -34.46 -40.73 -38.83
C LYS A 515 -35.86 -40.45 -38.31
N LEU A 516 -35.99 -40.26 -36.99
CA LEU A 516 -37.24 -39.96 -36.32
C LEU A 516 -37.10 -38.64 -35.59
N VAL A 517 -38.11 -37.77 -35.77
CA VAL A 517 -38.19 -36.46 -35.12
C VAL A 517 -38.11 -36.58 -33.59
N LYS A 518 -38.75 -37.62 -33.01
CA LYS A 518 -38.71 -37.89 -31.55
C LYS A 518 -37.29 -38.12 -31.01
N ASP A 519 -36.43 -38.81 -31.75
CA ASP A 519 -35.08 -39.13 -31.30
C ASP A 519 -34.16 -37.90 -31.35
N ILE A 520 -34.40 -36.99 -32.29
CA ILE A 520 -33.72 -35.68 -32.37
C ILE A 520 -33.97 -34.88 -31.10
N TYR A 521 -35.21 -34.82 -30.62
CA TYR A 521 -35.56 -34.10 -29.40
C TYR A 521 -34.90 -34.68 -28.15
N THR A 522 -34.77 -36.01 -28.07
CA THR A 522 -34.06 -36.68 -26.96
C THR A 522 -32.57 -36.28 -26.89
N ILE A 523 -31.96 -35.92 -28.03
CA ILE A 523 -30.57 -35.47 -28.09
C ILE A 523 -30.43 -34.03 -27.58
N ILE A 524 -31.40 -33.15 -27.88
CA ILE A 524 -31.44 -31.77 -27.39
C ILE A 524 -31.49 -31.75 -25.85
N ASP A 525 -32.31 -32.60 -25.23
CA ASP A 525 -32.43 -32.67 -23.76
C ASP A 525 -31.12 -33.10 -23.09
N LYS A 526 -30.43 -34.08 -23.67
CA LYS A 526 -29.12 -34.52 -23.19
C LYS A 526 -28.06 -33.43 -23.30
N ALA A 527 -28.10 -32.64 -24.37
CA ALA A 527 -27.18 -31.52 -24.57
C ALA A 527 -27.42 -30.39 -23.56
N ARG A 528 -28.68 -30.07 -23.27
CA ARG A 528 -29.06 -29.09 -22.24
C ARG A 528 -28.58 -29.49 -20.85
N ALA A 529 -28.78 -30.76 -20.49
CA ALA A 529 -28.31 -31.29 -19.20
C ALA A 529 -26.77 -31.23 -19.07
N GLN A 530 -26.04 -31.48 -20.18
CA GLN A 530 -24.59 -31.39 -20.20
C GLN A 530 -24.08 -29.94 -20.11
N ALA A 531 -24.72 -28.99 -20.80
CA ALA A 531 -24.42 -27.55 -20.67
C ALA A 531 -24.51 -27.05 -19.22
N LEU A 532 -25.62 -27.38 -18.55
CA LEU A 532 -25.85 -27.01 -17.15
C LEU A 532 -24.78 -27.58 -16.21
N LYS A 533 -24.34 -28.81 -16.47
CA LYS A 533 -23.27 -29.46 -15.70
C LYS A 533 -21.93 -28.74 -15.87
N ASN A 534 -21.59 -28.33 -17.09
CA ASN A 534 -20.34 -27.63 -17.40
C ASN A 534 -20.30 -26.22 -16.77
N GLU A 535 -21.41 -25.47 -16.83
CA GLU A 535 -21.52 -24.14 -16.21
C GLU A 535 -21.33 -24.21 -14.68
N SER A 536 -21.86 -25.26 -14.04
CA SER A 536 -21.65 -25.52 -12.60
C SER A 536 -20.18 -25.77 -12.24
N VAL A 537 -19.45 -26.55 -13.06
CA VAL A 537 -18.01 -26.83 -12.84
C VAL A 537 -17.17 -25.55 -12.99
N GLN A 538 -17.48 -24.72 -13.99
CA GLN A 538 -16.75 -23.48 -14.25
C GLN A 538 -16.96 -22.43 -13.15
N SER A 539 -18.18 -22.31 -12.60
CA SER A 539 -18.47 -21.43 -11.47
C SER A 539 -17.69 -21.82 -10.21
N ASN A 540 -17.69 -23.12 -9.88
CA ASN A 540 -16.97 -23.64 -8.70
C ASN A 540 -15.45 -23.43 -8.81
N GLN A 541 -14.87 -23.50 -10.01
CA GLN A 541 -13.44 -23.30 -10.22
C GLN A 541 -13.03 -21.82 -10.16
N LYS A 542 -13.90 -20.92 -10.61
CA LYS A 542 -13.70 -19.46 -10.45
C LYS A 542 -13.73 -19.07 -8.97
N GLU A 543 -14.74 -19.54 -8.23
CA GLU A 543 -14.85 -19.26 -6.79
C GLU A 543 -13.68 -19.83 -5.97
N LEU A 544 -13.16 -21.01 -6.33
CA LEU A 544 -11.96 -21.57 -5.71
C LEU A 544 -10.72 -20.71 -5.95
N THR A 545 -10.55 -20.19 -7.17
CA THR A 545 -9.40 -19.34 -7.53
C THR A 545 -9.45 -18.01 -6.77
N GLU A 546 -10.62 -17.38 -6.69
CA GLU A 546 -10.83 -16.15 -5.92
C GLU A 546 -10.59 -16.38 -4.41
N ALA A 547 -11.04 -17.51 -3.87
CA ALA A 547 -10.80 -17.87 -2.47
C ALA A 547 -9.30 -18.08 -2.18
N LYS A 548 -8.54 -18.71 -3.09
CA LYS A 548 -7.08 -18.88 -2.95
C LYS A 548 -6.34 -17.55 -2.97
N GLU A 549 -6.67 -16.67 -3.90
CA GLU A 549 -6.05 -15.33 -3.97
C GLU A 549 -6.34 -14.52 -2.71
N PHE A 550 -7.58 -14.55 -2.22
CA PHE A 550 -7.96 -13.90 -0.97
C PHE A 550 -7.15 -14.44 0.23
N ALA A 551 -7.06 -15.77 0.40
CA ALA A 551 -6.32 -16.36 1.50
C ALA A 551 -4.81 -16.06 1.45
N LYS A 552 -4.19 -16.09 0.24
CA LYS A 552 -2.77 -15.72 0.06
C LYS A 552 -2.49 -14.27 0.46
N GLN A 553 -3.39 -13.36 0.12
CA GLN A 553 -3.29 -11.96 0.55
C GLN A 553 -3.38 -11.84 2.06
N GLN A 554 -4.40 -12.45 2.69
CA GLN A 554 -4.59 -12.43 4.14
C GLN A 554 -3.37 -12.95 4.91
N ILE A 555 -2.76 -14.06 4.47
CA ILE A 555 -1.52 -14.60 5.05
C ILE A 555 -0.35 -13.61 4.94
N GLY A 556 -0.25 -12.89 3.82
CA GLY A 556 0.76 -11.84 3.62
C GLY A 556 0.71 -10.74 4.68
N PHE A 557 -0.49 -10.45 5.21
CA PHE A 557 -0.74 -9.40 6.19
C PHE A 557 -0.56 -9.82 7.66
N LEU A 558 -0.36 -11.11 7.95
CA LEU A 558 -0.13 -11.60 9.30
C LEU A 558 1.23 -11.10 9.82
N SER A 559 1.23 -10.17 10.76
CA SER A 559 2.40 -9.35 11.14
C SER A 559 3.46 -10.10 11.94
N SER A 560 3.07 -11.19 12.58
CA SER A 560 3.87 -11.93 13.55
C SER A 560 4.27 -13.31 13.04
N LEU A 561 3.85 -13.69 11.83
CA LEU A 561 4.45 -14.77 11.07
C LEU A 561 5.76 -14.32 10.40
N SER A 562 6.78 -15.17 10.45
CA SER A 562 8.02 -14.99 9.69
C SER A 562 7.79 -15.09 8.18
N ASN A 563 8.74 -14.62 7.39
CA ASN A 563 8.65 -14.73 5.93
C ASN A 563 8.61 -16.20 5.46
N GLU A 564 9.31 -17.10 6.17
CA GLU A 564 9.28 -18.53 5.94
C GLU A 564 7.91 -19.14 6.28
N GLU A 565 7.31 -18.75 7.41
CA GLU A 565 5.97 -19.22 7.80
C GLU A 565 4.90 -18.75 6.79
N LYS A 566 4.99 -17.49 6.32
CA LYS A 566 4.10 -16.96 5.27
C LYS A 566 4.23 -17.73 3.97
N ALA A 567 5.45 -17.99 3.52
CA ALA A 567 5.70 -18.74 2.30
C ALA A 567 5.12 -20.16 2.39
N ASP A 568 5.23 -20.81 3.55
CA ASP A 568 4.68 -22.15 3.77
C ASP A 568 3.15 -22.17 3.73
N PHE A 569 2.48 -21.24 4.42
CA PHE A 569 1.01 -21.15 4.38
C PHE A 569 0.48 -20.77 2.98
N VAL A 570 1.17 -19.90 2.25
CA VAL A 570 0.81 -19.57 0.85
C VAL A 570 0.88 -20.81 -0.04
N ARG A 571 1.92 -21.64 0.11
CA ARG A 571 2.02 -22.92 -0.60
C ARG A 571 0.88 -23.87 -0.23
N GLN A 572 0.58 -23.99 1.06
CA GLN A 572 -0.52 -24.84 1.54
C GLN A 572 -1.88 -24.40 0.98
N VAL A 573 -2.13 -23.10 0.82
CA VAL A 573 -3.34 -22.56 0.16
C VAL A 573 -3.39 -22.95 -1.31
N GLU A 574 -2.27 -22.87 -2.02
CA GLU A 574 -2.19 -23.19 -3.45
C GLU A 574 -2.50 -24.68 -3.72
N GLU A 575 -2.15 -25.57 -2.79
CA GLU A 575 -2.37 -27.02 -2.88
C GLU A 575 -3.84 -27.44 -2.63
N GLN A 576 -4.70 -26.55 -2.13
CA GLN A 576 -6.08 -26.90 -1.80
C GLN A 576 -6.98 -27.07 -3.04
N ILE A 577 -7.96 -27.98 -2.97
CA ILE A 577 -8.86 -28.31 -4.09
C ILE A 577 -10.32 -27.87 -3.86
N SER A 578 -10.63 -27.28 -2.70
CA SER A 578 -11.96 -26.78 -2.36
C SER A 578 -11.88 -25.46 -1.59
N LYS A 579 -12.93 -24.65 -1.67
CA LYS A 579 -13.03 -23.34 -1.00
C LYS A 579 -13.04 -23.50 0.52
N GLU A 580 -13.68 -24.56 1.01
CA GLU A 580 -13.74 -24.93 2.43
C GLU A 580 -12.34 -25.26 2.96
N SER A 581 -11.55 -26.04 2.22
CA SER A 581 -10.18 -26.38 2.63
C SER A 581 -9.24 -25.16 2.58
N VAL A 582 -9.41 -24.24 1.63
CA VAL A 582 -8.69 -22.94 1.61
C VAL A 582 -9.00 -22.11 2.86
N SER A 583 -10.26 -22.04 3.27
CA SER A 583 -10.69 -21.32 4.48
C SER A 583 -10.05 -21.89 5.74
N VAL A 584 -9.97 -23.22 5.86
CA VAL A 584 -9.35 -23.89 7.01
C VAL A 584 -7.86 -23.57 7.11
N THR A 585 -7.12 -23.60 5.99
CA THR A 585 -5.68 -23.25 5.97
C THR A 585 -5.46 -21.79 6.40
N LEU A 586 -6.34 -20.88 5.99
CA LEU A 586 -6.29 -19.49 6.42
C LEU A 586 -6.51 -19.34 7.94
N GLU A 587 -7.51 -20.02 8.51
CA GLU A 587 -7.75 -20.01 9.96
C GLU A 587 -6.55 -20.53 10.78
N ILE A 588 -5.84 -21.53 10.26
CA ILE A 588 -4.62 -22.07 10.89
C ILE A 588 -3.51 -21.02 10.89
N ALA A 589 -3.30 -20.33 9.76
CA ALA A 589 -2.31 -19.26 9.67
C ALA A 589 -2.61 -18.11 10.65
N VAL A 590 -3.88 -17.71 10.76
CA VAL A 590 -4.33 -16.67 11.71
C VAL A 590 -4.07 -17.08 13.17
N LYS A 591 -4.36 -18.33 13.54
CA LYS A 591 -4.08 -18.84 14.89
C LYS A 591 -2.59 -18.87 15.21
N GLN A 592 -1.75 -19.20 14.23
CA GLN A 592 -0.30 -19.21 14.40
C GLN A 592 0.26 -17.78 14.55
N ASP A 593 -0.26 -16.82 13.79
CA ASP A 593 0.08 -15.40 13.94
C ASP A 593 -0.25 -14.86 15.34
N GLN A 594 -1.44 -15.20 15.85
CA GLN A 594 -1.85 -14.84 17.21
C GLN A 594 -0.93 -15.45 18.28
N LYS A 595 -0.52 -16.71 18.11
CA LYS A 595 0.44 -17.36 19.02
C LYS A 595 1.81 -16.68 19.00
N ASN A 596 2.27 -16.22 17.83
CA ASN A 596 3.53 -15.48 17.70
C ASN A 596 3.42 -14.06 18.31
N LYS A 597 2.24 -13.41 18.24
CA LYS A 597 1.94 -12.13 18.93
C LYS A 597 2.00 -12.26 20.45
N GLU A 598 1.42 -13.32 21.00
CA GLU A 598 1.39 -13.61 22.44
C GLU A 598 2.79 -13.86 23.01
N ALA A 599 3.72 -14.35 22.19
CA ALA A 599 5.13 -14.53 22.58
C ALA A 599 5.95 -13.22 22.64
N GLN A 600 5.43 -12.09 22.11
CA GLN A 600 6.18 -10.83 21.93
C GLN A 600 5.77 -9.65 22.87
N GLN A 601 4.76 -9.81 23.74
CA GLN A 601 4.27 -8.69 24.57
C GLN A 601 5.26 -8.25 25.67
N SER A 602 6.03 -7.18 25.44
CA SER A 602 6.68 -6.32 26.46
C SER A 602 7.33 -5.02 25.90
N ASN A 603 6.60 -4.00 25.40
CA ASN A 603 7.06 -2.58 25.53
C ASN A 603 6.05 -1.47 25.09
N PRO A 604 5.93 -0.33 25.81
CA PRO A 604 5.05 0.82 25.46
C PRO A 604 5.48 1.70 24.27
N THR A 605 6.60 1.42 23.61
CA THR A 605 7.14 2.24 22.50
C THR A 605 6.42 2.01 21.16
N GLU A 606 5.56 1.01 21.09
CA GLU A 606 5.02 0.44 19.84
C GLU A 606 3.82 1.22 19.28
N LEU A 607 2.90 1.70 20.12
CA LEU A 607 1.67 2.38 19.67
C LEU A 607 1.94 3.64 18.84
N ASN A 608 2.94 4.44 19.21
CA ASN A 608 3.27 5.65 18.48
C ASN A 608 3.93 5.34 17.12
N THR A 609 4.72 4.27 17.04
CA THR A 609 5.29 3.76 15.79
C THR A 609 4.18 3.23 14.89
N VAL A 610 3.26 2.41 15.42
CA VAL A 610 2.11 1.88 14.68
C VAL A 610 1.22 3.00 14.15
N LYS A 611 0.93 4.03 14.96
CA LYS A 611 0.20 5.22 14.50
C LYS A 611 0.94 5.96 13.39
N SER A 612 2.25 6.11 13.50
CA SER A 612 3.07 6.77 12.48
C SER A 612 3.02 6.00 11.14
N ASP A 613 3.22 4.69 11.19
CA ASP A 613 3.23 3.82 10.02
C ASP A 613 1.85 3.78 9.35
N ALA A 614 0.78 3.65 10.13
CA ALA A 614 -0.58 3.63 9.62
C ALA A 614 -0.98 4.95 8.94
N LYS A 615 -0.56 6.10 9.51
CA LYS A 615 -0.73 7.42 8.86
C LYS A 615 0.05 7.51 7.54
N GLN A 616 1.27 6.97 7.49
CA GLN A 616 2.06 6.97 6.26
C GLN A 616 1.40 6.09 5.18
N GLN A 617 0.86 4.94 5.57
CA GLN A 617 0.14 4.05 4.66
C GLN A 617 -1.15 4.69 4.12
N ILE A 618 -1.99 5.32 4.96
CA ILE A 618 -3.20 6.03 4.48
C ILE A 618 -2.85 7.16 3.51
N ASN A 619 -1.77 7.91 3.77
CA ASN A 619 -1.35 8.96 2.86
C ASN A 619 -0.95 8.44 1.47
N SER A 620 -0.43 7.20 1.40
CA SER A 620 -0.03 6.53 0.15
C SER A 620 -1.20 5.93 -0.65
N LEU A 621 -2.40 5.85 -0.08
CA LEU A 621 -3.59 5.33 -0.76
C LEU A 621 -4.03 6.28 -1.89
N SER A 622 -4.10 5.78 -3.11
CA SER A 622 -4.23 6.60 -4.33
C SER A 622 -5.67 6.99 -4.68
N ALA A 623 -6.64 6.17 -4.30
CA ALA A 623 -8.06 6.31 -4.64
C ALA A 623 -8.90 6.90 -3.50
N LEU A 624 -8.34 7.10 -2.31
CA LEU A 624 -8.91 7.96 -1.26
C LEU A 624 -8.71 9.44 -1.58
N SER A 625 -9.79 10.22 -1.46
CA SER A 625 -9.75 11.68 -1.51
C SER A 625 -8.98 12.27 -0.32
N SER A 626 -8.59 13.54 -0.43
CA SER A 626 -7.95 14.27 0.66
C SER A 626 -8.81 14.36 1.93
N GLY A 627 -10.14 14.38 1.78
CA GLY A 627 -11.09 14.36 2.90
C GLY A 627 -11.09 13.01 3.63
N GLU A 628 -11.23 11.90 2.89
CA GLU A 628 -11.24 10.55 3.46
C GLU A 628 -9.91 10.24 4.18
N LYS A 629 -8.78 10.61 3.57
CA LYS A 629 -7.46 10.47 4.21
C LYS A 629 -7.39 11.23 5.54
N ALA A 630 -7.88 12.47 5.56
CA ALA A 630 -7.87 13.28 6.78
C ALA A 630 -8.74 12.68 7.88
N ASP A 631 -9.90 12.12 7.54
CA ASP A 631 -10.80 11.50 8.50
C ASP A 631 -10.22 10.19 9.08
N PHE A 632 -9.65 9.32 8.26
CA PHE A 632 -8.96 8.11 8.77
C PHE A 632 -7.73 8.44 9.62
N ILE A 633 -6.95 9.48 9.26
CA ILE A 633 -5.82 9.94 10.08
C ILE A 633 -6.27 10.47 11.44
N ARG A 634 -7.36 11.25 11.51
CA ARG A 634 -7.93 11.71 12.78
C ARG A 634 -8.40 10.55 13.65
N GLN A 635 -9.05 9.55 13.05
CA GLN A 635 -9.49 8.35 13.76
C GLN A 635 -8.32 7.58 14.35
N ILE A 636 -7.17 7.49 13.67
CA ILE A 636 -5.93 6.88 14.18
C ILE A 636 -5.33 7.66 15.35
N GLU A 637 -5.35 8.99 15.29
CA GLU A 637 -4.75 9.85 16.31
C GLU A 637 -5.34 9.64 17.69
N VAL A 638 -6.64 9.41 17.76
CA VAL A 638 -7.38 9.27 19.02
C VAL A 638 -7.29 7.87 19.65
N GLN A 639 -6.75 6.87 18.93
CA GLN A 639 -6.69 5.50 19.46
C GLN A 639 -5.65 5.31 20.56
N THR A 640 -5.96 4.51 21.58
CA THR A 640 -5.00 4.19 22.66
C THR A 640 -4.52 2.74 22.60
N ILE A 641 -4.90 2.00 21.56
CA ILE A 641 -4.68 0.56 21.40
C ILE A 641 -4.23 0.29 19.96
N VAL A 642 -3.21 -0.55 19.80
CA VAL A 642 -2.60 -0.91 18.52
C VAL A 642 -3.61 -1.57 17.57
N ASP A 643 -4.45 -2.48 18.08
CA ASP A 643 -5.47 -3.18 17.30
C ASP A 643 -6.51 -2.24 16.67
N GLU A 644 -6.91 -1.18 17.38
CA GLU A 644 -7.85 -0.20 16.84
C GLU A 644 -7.21 0.67 15.75
N VAL A 645 -5.90 0.96 15.85
CA VAL A 645 -5.15 1.62 14.77
C VAL A 645 -5.13 0.74 13.52
N TYR A 646 -4.96 -0.59 13.67
CA TYR A 646 -4.98 -1.52 12.54
C TYR A 646 -6.37 -1.69 11.93
N LYS A 647 -7.46 -1.71 12.72
CA LYS A 647 -8.83 -1.75 12.17
C LYS A 647 -9.16 -0.51 11.34
N ILE A 648 -8.76 0.68 11.78
CA ILE A 648 -9.00 1.92 11.02
C ILE A 648 -8.17 1.92 9.73
N LEU A 649 -6.95 1.40 9.78
CA LEU A 649 -6.11 1.21 8.60
C LEU A 649 -6.76 0.21 7.62
N GLU A 650 -7.30 -0.90 8.12
CA GLU A 650 -8.05 -1.88 7.32
C GLU A 650 -9.29 -1.27 6.67
N GLN A 651 -10.07 -0.48 7.41
CA GLN A 651 -11.21 0.27 6.88
C GLN A 651 -10.80 1.25 5.77
N ALA A 652 -9.68 1.96 5.94
CA ALA A 652 -9.13 2.83 4.90
C ALA A 652 -8.72 2.05 3.64
N PHE A 653 -8.16 0.85 3.80
CA PHE A 653 -7.83 -0.02 2.67
C PHE A 653 -9.08 -0.60 1.99
N MET A 654 -10.12 -0.98 2.74
CA MET A 654 -11.40 -1.40 2.16
C MET A 654 -12.05 -0.27 1.36
N GLN A 655 -12.04 0.95 1.90
CA GLN A 655 -12.55 2.14 1.21
C GLN A 655 -11.71 2.47 -0.04
N GLU A 656 -10.38 2.29 0.00
CA GLU A 656 -9.52 2.40 -1.19
C GLU A 656 -9.90 1.38 -2.28
N GLN A 657 -10.18 0.13 -1.91
CA GLN A 657 -10.58 -0.92 -2.86
C GLN A 657 -12.00 -0.68 -3.40
N GLU A 658 -12.92 -0.21 -2.57
CA GLU A 658 -14.25 0.20 -3.01
C GLU A 658 -14.17 1.40 -3.97
N ASN A 659 -13.33 2.39 -3.67
CA ASN A 659 -13.08 3.54 -4.54
C ASN A 659 -12.37 3.12 -5.85
N LYS A 660 -11.45 2.14 -5.81
CA LYS A 660 -10.83 1.54 -7.01
C LYS A 660 -11.82 0.71 -7.82
N GLY A 661 -12.71 -0.04 -7.17
CA GLY A 661 -13.80 -0.78 -7.81
C GLY A 661 -14.74 0.18 -8.53
N PHE A 662 -15.17 1.25 -7.86
CA PHE A 662 -15.98 2.31 -8.42
C PHE A 662 -15.28 3.06 -9.58
N GLN A 663 -13.99 3.36 -9.45
CA GLN A 663 -13.19 3.97 -10.54
C GLN A 663 -13.00 3.05 -11.73
N ASN A 664 -12.81 1.74 -11.53
CA ASN A 664 -12.71 0.75 -12.61
C ASN A 664 -14.04 0.58 -13.33
N THR A 665 -15.17 0.51 -12.61
CA THR A 665 -16.51 0.47 -13.21
C THR A 665 -16.82 1.76 -13.97
N GLN A 666 -16.39 2.93 -13.49
CA GLN A 666 -16.52 4.19 -14.23
C GLN A 666 -15.61 4.27 -15.45
N LYS A 667 -14.38 3.75 -15.38
CA LYS A 667 -13.44 3.69 -16.51
C LYS A 667 -13.91 2.72 -17.59
N GLU A 668 -14.47 1.57 -17.18
CA GLU A 668 -15.12 0.62 -18.08
C GLU A 668 -16.36 1.24 -18.72
N LEU A 669 -17.23 1.91 -17.95
CA LEU A 669 -18.39 2.63 -18.47
C LEU A 669 -17.97 3.72 -19.46
N ALA A 670 -16.95 4.52 -19.15
CA ALA A 670 -16.43 5.55 -20.04
C ALA A 670 -15.83 4.97 -21.33
N SER A 671 -15.05 3.89 -21.24
CA SER A 671 -14.51 3.18 -22.41
C SER A 671 -15.64 2.60 -23.28
N LYS A 672 -16.68 2.04 -22.67
CA LYS A 672 -17.84 1.50 -23.39
C LYS A 672 -18.68 2.59 -24.04
N LYS A 673 -18.83 3.76 -23.39
CA LYS A 673 -19.46 4.94 -24.00
C LYS A 673 -18.68 5.39 -25.23
N GLU A 674 -17.36 5.48 -25.14
CA GLU A 674 -16.52 5.90 -26.27
C GLU A 674 -16.61 4.91 -27.43
N SER A 675 -16.49 3.60 -27.18
CA SER A 675 -16.68 2.57 -28.21
C SER A 675 -18.08 2.61 -28.84
N ALA A 676 -19.14 2.78 -28.03
CA ALA A 676 -20.50 2.89 -28.51
C ALA A 676 -20.72 4.14 -29.39
N LYS A 677 -20.14 5.28 -29.01
CA LYS A 677 -20.18 6.51 -29.82
C LYS A 677 -19.47 6.33 -31.16
N GLN A 678 -18.31 5.68 -31.17
CA GLN A 678 -17.58 5.37 -32.40
C GLN A 678 -18.41 4.47 -33.33
N GLN A 679 -19.07 3.45 -32.77
CA GLN A 679 -19.95 2.56 -33.52
C GLN A 679 -21.20 3.26 -34.06
N ILE A 680 -21.87 4.11 -33.27
CA ILE A 680 -23.03 4.89 -33.73
C ILE A 680 -22.62 5.90 -34.82
N ASN A 681 -21.42 6.49 -34.72
CA ASN A 681 -20.90 7.39 -35.74
C ASN A 681 -20.59 6.69 -37.06
N SER A 682 -20.31 5.38 -37.06
CA SER A 682 -20.08 4.63 -38.31
C SER A 682 -21.37 4.24 -39.03
N PHE A 683 -22.55 4.38 -38.40
CA PHE A 683 -23.85 4.17 -39.02
C PHE A 683 -24.21 5.34 -39.95
N THR A 684 -23.74 5.26 -41.20
CA THR A 684 -23.83 6.30 -42.23
C THR A 684 -25.26 6.63 -42.65
N SER A 685 -26.17 5.65 -42.59
CA SER A 685 -27.58 5.81 -42.97
C SER A 685 -28.47 6.38 -41.87
N LEU A 686 -27.94 6.66 -40.68
CA LEU A 686 -28.63 7.49 -39.69
C LEU A 686 -28.60 8.96 -40.12
N SER A 687 -29.73 9.65 -39.98
CA SER A 687 -29.75 11.11 -40.09
C SER A 687 -28.91 11.76 -38.98
N ASN A 688 -28.51 13.01 -39.18
CA ASN A 688 -27.76 13.75 -38.17
C ASN A 688 -28.54 13.87 -36.85
N GLU A 689 -29.86 14.03 -36.92
CA GLU A 689 -30.73 14.13 -35.75
C GLU A 689 -30.85 12.80 -34.99
N GLU A 690 -31.06 11.69 -35.70
CA GLU A 690 -31.07 10.34 -35.11
C GLU A 690 -29.73 10.00 -34.45
N ARG A 691 -28.62 10.26 -35.16
CA ARG A 691 -27.27 10.03 -34.65
C ARG A 691 -27.02 10.82 -33.37
N MET A 692 -27.31 12.13 -33.36
CA MET A 692 -27.15 12.98 -32.18
C MET A 692 -28.03 12.52 -31.02
N ASN A 693 -29.26 12.07 -31.30
CA ASN A 693 -30.15 11.52 -30.27
C ASN A 693 -29.58 10.24 -29.64
N PHE A 694 -29.02 9.31 -30.42
CA PHE A 694 -28.40 8.11 -29.88
C PHE A 694 -27.10 8.42 -29.11
N LEU A 695 -26.26 9.33 -29.61
CA LEU A 695 -25.04 9.76 -28.91
C LEU A 695 -25.36 10.39 -27.54
N ARG A 696 -26.37 11.27 -27.48
CA ARG A 696 -26.85 11.87 -26.22
C ARG A 696 -27.36 10.80 -25.25
N LYS A 697 -28.15 9.84 -25.73
CA LYS A 697 -28.64 8.74 -24.90
C LYS A 697 -27.49 7.89 -24.34
N VAL A 698 -26.43 7.64 -25.12
CA VAL A 698 -25.21 6.95 -24.63
C VAL A 698 -24.52 7.77 -23.53
N ASP A 699 -24.45 9.10 -23.69
CA ASP A 699 -23.89 9.98 -22.66
C ASP A 699 -24.69 9.96 -21.35
N GLU A 700 -26.01 9.85 -21.42
CA GLU A 700 -26.93 9.81 -20.28
C GLU A 700 -26.95 8.46 -19.53
N GLN A 701 -26.43 7.37 -20.12
CA GLN A 701 -26.46 6.05 -19.47
C GLN A 701 -25.50 5.91 -18.30
N THR A 702 -25.92 5.19 -17.27
CA THR A 702 -25.12 4.90 -16.06
C THR A 702 -24.67 3.44 -15.96
N THR A 703 -25.06 2.59 -16.92
CA THR A 703 -24.72 1.15 -16.92
C THR A 703 -24.22 0.69 -18.29
N VAL A 704 -23.33 -0.31 -18.30
CA VAL A 704 -22.82 -0.93 -19.53
C VAL A 704 -23.93 -1.62 -20.32
N LYS A 705 -24.88 -2.28 -19.63
CA LYS A 705 -26.05 -2.92 -20.26
C LYS A 705 -26.92 -1.91 -21.01
N GLY A 706 -27.22 -0.76 -20.40
CA GLY A 706 -28.00 0.30 -21.06
C GLY A 706 -27.32 0.91 -22.28
N ILE A 707 -25.97 0.93 -22.32
CA ILE A 707 -25.21 1.36 -23.50
C ILE A 707 -25.39 0.36 -24.66
N TYR A 708 -25.31 -0.95 -24.39
CA TYR A 708 -25.53 -1.98 -25.40
C TYR A 708 -26.94 -1.91 -26.01
N GLU A 709 -27.96 -1.76 -25.16
CA GLU A 709 -29.36 -1.61 -25.63
C GLU A 709 -29.57 -0.39 -26.54
N ILE A 710 -28.80 0.69 -26.35
CA ILE A 710 -28.86 1.87 -27.23
C ILE A 710 -28.16 1.61 -28.57
N VAL A 711 -27.01 0.93 -28.55
CA VAL A 711 -26.30 0.55 -29.78
C VAL A 711 -27.15 -0.38 -30.63
N ASP A 712 -27.83 -1.35 -30.03
CA ASP A 712 -28.74 -2.27 -30.73
C ASP A 712 -29.91 -1.50 -31.38
N LYS A 713 -30.54 -0.59 -30.64
CA LYS A 713 -31.61 0.29 -31.19
C LYS A 713 -31.10 1.20 -32.30
N ALA A 714 -29.87 1.71 -32.20
CA ALA A 714 -29.26 2.53 -33.23
C ALA A 714 -28.95 1.71 -34.50
N TYR A 715 -28.53 0.45 -34.34
CA TYR A 715 -28.31 -0.48 -35.44
C TYR A 715 -29.62 -0.85 -36.14
N GLU A 716 -30.68 -1.18 -35.40
CA GLU A 716 -32.01 -1.44 -35.97
C GLU A 716 -32.52 -0.24 -36.81
N GLN A 717 -32.36 0.98 -36.30
CA GLN A 717 -32.75 2.19 -37.02
C GLN A 717 -31.89 2.41 -38.27
N PHE A 718 -30.58 2.17 -38.17
CA PHE A 718 -29.66 2.21 -39.30
C PHE A 718 -30.09 1.22 -40.40
N SER A 719 -30.37 -0.04 -40.06
CA SER A 719 -30.82 -1.07 -41.01
C SER A 719 -32.16 -0.72 -41.65
N LYS A 720 -33.10 -0.12 -40.90
CA LYS A 720 -34.36 0.40 -41.46
C LYS A 720 -34.10 1.52 -42.47
N ASN A 721 -33.21 2.46 -42.16
CA ASN A 721 -32.87 3.55 -43.07
C ASN A 721 -32.14 3.06 -44.33
N GLU A 722 -31.26 2.07 -44.23
CA GLU A 722 -30.63 1.42 -45.39
C GLU A 722 -31.66 0.75 -46.29
N ALA A 723 -32.62 0.01 -45.72
CA ALA A 723 -33.70 -0.61 -46.49
C ALA A 723 -34.54 0.44 -47.24
N ILE A 724 -34.87 1.57 -46.59
CA ILE A 724 -35.61 2.68 -47.22
C ILE A 724 -34.80 3.29 -48.36
N GLN A 725 -33.50 3.56 -48.16
CA GLN A 725 -32.64 4.12 -49.20
C GLN A 725 -32.46 3.18 -50.39
N ASN A 726 -32.32 1.87 -50.15
CA ASN A 726 -32.19 0.87 -51.21
C ASN A 726 -33.50 0.75 -52.00
N ASN A 727 -34.66 0.68 -51.32
CA ASN A 727 -35.96 0.65 -51.99
C ASN A 727 -36.21 1.91 -52.84
N GLN A 728 -35.78 3.09 -52.36
CA GLN A 728 -35.87 4.34 -53.14
C GLN A 728 -34.95 4.32 -54.36
N LYS A 729 -33.71 3.81 -54.24
CA LYS A 729 -32.80 3.65 -55.39
C LYS A 729 -33.36 2.68 -56.41
N GLU A 730 -33.88 1.53 -55.97
CA GLU A 730 -34.53 0.54 -56.83
C GLU A 730 -35.74 1.13 -57.55
N LEU A 731 -36.56 1.93 -56.85
CA LEU A 731 -37.69 2.63 -57.45
C LEU A 731 -37.25 3.63 -58.53
N ILE A 732 -36.18 4.41 -58.29
CA ILE A 732 -35.63 5.34 -59.29
C ILE A 732 -35.13 4.59 -60.52
N VAL A 733 -34.37 3.50 -60.32
CA VAL A 733 -33.86 2.67 -61.41
C VAL A 733 -35.01 2.03 -62.20
N ALA A 734 -36.04 1.54 -61.52
CA ALA A 734 -37.24 1.00 -62.14
C ALA A 734 -37.98 2.05 -62.97
N LYS A 735 -38.16 3.28 -62.45
CA LYS A 735 -38.78 4.39 -63.21
C LYS A 735 -37.98 4.75 -64.47
N GLU A 736 -36.66 4.80 -64.37
CA GLU A 736 -35.79 5.12 -65.50
C GLU A 736 -35.78 4.00 -66.57
N SER A 737 -35.76 2.74 -66.13
CA SER A 737 -35.88 1.58 -67.03
C SER A 737 -37.24 1.52 -67.73
N ALA A 738 -38.33 1.69 -66.96
CA ALA A 738 -39.69 1.72 -67.47
C ALA A 738 -39.92 2.88 -68.45
N LYS A 739 -39.37 4.06 -68.16
CA LYS A 739 -39.39 5.21 -69.08
C LYS A 739 -38.80 4.84 -70.44
N LYS A 740 -37.60 4.26 -70.44
CA LYS A 740 -36.93 3.82 -71.68
C LYS A 740 -37.74 2.78 -72.45
N GLN A 741 -38.37 1.84 -71.74
CA GLN A 741 -39.24 0.83 -72.37
C GLN A 741 -40.48 1.47 -73.02
N ILE A 742 -41.20 2.34 -72.31
CA ILE A 742 -42.38 3.04 -72.83
C ILE A 742 -42.02 3.92 -74.03
N GLU A 743 -40.88 4.63 -73.96
CA GLU A 743 -40.40 5.47 -75.07
C GLU A 743 -40.09 4.65 -76.34
N SER A 744 -39.66 3.39 -76.18
CA SER A 744 -39.32 2.47 -77.28
C SER A 744 -40.53 1.92 -78.05
N PHE A 745 -41.75 2.01 -77.51
CA PHE A 745 -42.96 1.50 -78.16
C PHE A 745 -43.36 2.38 -79.35
N THR A 746 -43.04 1.95 -80.56
CA THR A 746 -43.14 2.75 -81.80
C THR A 746 -44.56 2.99 -82.31
N SER A 747 -45.54 2.16 -81.93
CA SER A 747 -46.95 2.32 -82.35
C SER A 747 -47.78 3.20 -81.42
N LEU A 748 -47.26 3.54 -80.23
CA LEU A 748 -47.92 4.49 -79.34
C LEU A 748 -47.64 5.92 -79.81
N SER A 749 -48.68 6.75 -79.81
CA SER A 749 -48.56 8.18 -80.06
C SER A 749 -47.81 8.89 -78.92
N ASP A 750 -47.28 10.07 -79.20
CA ASP A 750 -46.60 10.89 -78.19
C ASP A 750 -47.51 11.23 -77.01
N GLU A 751 -48.82 11.35 -77.23
CA GLU A 751 -49.79 11.67 -76.17
C GLU A 751 -50.08 10.45 -75.29
N GLU A 752 -50.17 9.24 -75.87
CA GLU A 752 -50.29 7.99 -75.11
C GLU A 752 -49.03 7.73 -74.27
N LYS A 753 -47.83 7.92 -74.84
CA LYS A 753 -46.56 7.80 -74.11
C LYS A 753 -46.50 8.76 -72.93
N LYS A 754 -46.85 10.04 -73.14
CA LYS A 754 -46.93 11.03 -72.05
C LYS A 754 -47.95 10.62 -70.98
N GLY A 755 -49.09 10.06 -71.37
CA GLY A 755 -50.10 9.53 -70.45
C GLY A 755 -49.53 8.44 -69.53
N PHE A 756 -48.88 7.42 -70.09
CA PHE A 756 -48.25 6.36 -69.31
C PHE A 756 -47.11 6.86 -68.43
N LEU A 757 -46.27 7.78 -68.94
CA LEU A 757 -45.18 8.36 -68.14
C LEU A 757 -45.68 9.19 -66.96
N ARG A 758 -46.81 9.90 -67.08
CA ARG A 758 -47.46 10.60 -65.95
C ARG A 758 -47.96 9.61 -64.90
N GLN A 759 -48.70 8.58 -65.32
CA GLN A 759 -49.22 7.54 -64.40
C GLN A 759 -48.08 6.80 -63.67
N MET A 760 -46.96 6.56 -64.36
CA MET A 760 -45.75 5.95 -63.79
C MET A 760 -45.07 6.87 -62.77
N ALA A 761 -45.04 8.18 -63.01
CA ALA A 761 -44.42 9.15 -62.11
C ALA A 761 -45.06 9.13 -60.71
N GLU A 762 -46.37 8.90 -60.66
CA GLU A 762 -47.19 8.81 -59.44
C GLU A 762 -47.01 7.51 -58.64
N GLN A 763 -46.40 6.47 -59.24
CA GLN A 763 -46.20 5.19 -58.55
C GLN A 763 -45.12 5.27 -57.46
N GLN A 764 -45.39 4.62 -56.33
CA GLN A 764 -44.48 4.56 -55.18
C GLN A 764 -43.81 3.19 -54.99
N THR A 765 -44.17 2.18 -55.80
CA THR A 765 -43.59 0.84 -55.75
C THR A 765 -43.14 0.37 -57.13
N THR A 766 -42.20 -0.57 -57.17
CA THR A 766 -41.69 -1.18 -58.40
C THR A 766 -42.76 -2.02 -59.09
N GLU A 767 -43.65 -2.68 -58.34
CA GLU A 767 -44.79 -3.42 -58.90
C GLU A 767 -45.79 -2.49 -59.59
N GLY A 768 -46.07 -1.33 -59.01
CA GLY A 768 -46.93 -0.31 -59.60
C GLY A 768 -46.38 0.21 -60.93
N ILE A 769 -45.06 0.43 -61.01
CA ILE A 769 -44.37 0.80 -62.25
C ILE A 769 -44.51 -0.31 -63.31
N GLN A 770 -44.27 -1.57 -62.93
CA GLN A 770 -44.36 -2.69 -63.86
C GLN A 770 -45.77 -2.87 -64.43
N LEU A 771 -46.82 -2.62 -63.64
CA LEU A 771 -48.20 -2.64 -64.13
C LEU A 771 -48.45 -1.58 -65.22
N ILE A 772 -47.87 -0.38 -65.09
CA ILE A 772 -48.00 0.67 -66.11
C ILE A 772 -47.24 0.28 -67.39
N VAL A 773 -46.04 -0.29 -67.25
CA VAL A 773 -45.26 -0.80 -68.39
C VAL A 773 -46.03 -1.88 -69.14
N ASN A 774 -46.64 -2.84 -68.43
CA ASN A 774 -47.43 -3.90 -69.05
C ASN A 774 -48.64 -3.34 -69.80
N LYS A 775 -49.38 -2.38 -69.21
CA LYS A 775 -50.48 -1.71 -69.91
C LYS A 775 -50.03 -0.96 -71.16
N ALA A 776 -48.89 -0.28 -71.11
CA ALA A 776 -48.32 0.39 -72.26
C ALA A 776 -47.90 -0.61 -73.35
N PHE A 777 -47.36 -1.77 -72.96
CA PHE A 777 -47.02 -2.86 -73.86
C PHE A 777 -48.27 -3.44 -74.54
N ASP A 778 -49.33 -3.73 -73.79
CA ASP A 778 -50.58 -4.26 -74.36
C ASP A 778 -51.18 -3.27 -75.36
N THR A 779 -51.20 -1.98 -75.02
CA THR A 779 -51.68 -0.91 -75.92
C THR A 779 -50.83 -0.81 -77.19
N HIS A 780 -49.50 -0.91 -77.06
CA HIS A 780 -48.57 -0.93 -78.18
C HIS A 780 -48.83 -2.13 -79.10
N HIS A 781 -49.05 -3.31 -78.52
CA HIS A 781 -49.31 -4.55 -79.22
C HIS A 781 -50.65 -4.51 -79.99
N ASP A 782 -51.71 -4.00 -79.36
CA ASP A 782 -53.01 -3.82 -79.99
C ASP A 782 -52.94 -2.85 -81.18
N ALA A 783 -52.24 -1.72 -81.02
CA ALA A 783 -52.03 -0.74 -82.08
C ALA A 783 -51.19 -1.29 -83.25
N LEU A 784 -50.15 -2.10 -82.96
CA LEU A 784 -49.38 -2.80 -83.99
C LEU A 784 -50.25 -3.80 -84.77
N THR A 785 -51.08 -4.56 -84.06
CA THR A 785 -51.99 -5.53 -84.66
C THR A 785 -53.00 -4.83 -85.58
N ALA A 786 -53.60 -3.73 -85.12
CA ALA A 786 -54.50 -2.92 -85.93
C ALA A 786 -53.81 -2.36 -87.19
N THR A 787 -52.60 -1.82 -87.04
CA THR A 787 -51.80 -1.29 -88.17
C THR A 787 -51.46 -2.38 -89.18
N ASN A 788 -51.07 -3.57 -88.71
CA ASN A 788 -50.76 -4.70 -89.57
C ASN A 788 -52.01 -5.21 -90.32
N ASN A 789 -53.15 -5.31 -89.64
CA ASN A 789 -54.43 -5.66 -90.26
C ASN A 789 -54.83 -4.65 -91.35
N GLN A 790 -54.63 -3.35 -91.10
CA GLN A 790 -54.89 -2.30 -92.09
C GLN A 790 -53.94 -2.38 -93.31
N LYS A 791 -52.66 -2.71 -93.07
CA LYS A 791 -51.68 -2.94 -94.14
C LYS A 791 -52.05 -4.17 -94.99
N GLN A 792 -52.41 -5.28 -94.36
CA GLN A 792 -52.90 -6.49 -95.02
C GLN A 792 -54.17 -6.21 -95.82
N LEU A 793 -55.13 -5.46 -95.26
CA LEU A 793 -56.33 -5.04 -95.97
C LEU A 793 -55.99 -4.18 -97.20
N SER A 794 -55.06 -3.24 -97.07
CA SER A 794 -54.64 -2.38 -98.19
C SER A 794 -53.95 -3.18 -99.30
N GLN A 795 -53.12 -4.16 -98.95
CA GLN A 795 -52.49 -5.09 -99.89
C GLN A 795 -53.54 -5.99 -100.57
N MET A 796 -54.50 -6.52 -99.81
CA MET A 796 -55.60 -7.33 -100.32
C MET A 796 -56.45 -6.52 -101.31
N LYS A 797 -56.83 -5.29 -100.96
CA LYS A 797 -57.55 -4.38 -101.87
C LYS A 797 -56.79 -4.14 -103.16
N LYS A 798 -55.47 -3.94 -103.09
CA LYS A 798 -54.62 -3.75 -104.27
C LYS A 798 -54.60 -5.02 -105.15
N PHE A 799 -54.32 -6.17 -104.55
CA PHE A 799 -54.28 -7.46 -105.25
C PHE A 799 -55.63 -7.80 -105.90
N ILE A 800 -56.74 -7.59 -105.19
CA ILE A 800 -58.07 -7.86 -105.71
C ILE A 800 -58.42 -6.91 -106.87
N LYS A 801 -58.04 -5.62 -106.79
CA LYS A 801 -58.19 -4.71 -107.93
C LYS A 801 -57.37 -5.14 -109.14
N GLU A 802 -56.16 -5.65 -108.93
CA GLU A 802 -55.34 -6.23 -110.00
C GLU A 802 -56.00 -7.48 -110.60
N GLN A 803 -56.55 -8.38 -109.78
CA GLN A 803 -57.31 -9.56 -110.21
C GLN A 803 -58.54 -9.18 -111.06
N ILE A 804 -59.38 -8.24 -110.59
CA ILE A 804 -60.57 -7.76 -111.32
C ILE A 804 -60.18 -7.26 -112.73
N ASN A 805 -59.04 -6.59 -112.86
CA ASN A 805 -58.56 -6.10 -114.16
C ASN A 805 -58.26 -7.23 -115.16
N THR A 806 -57.93 -8.43 -114.69
CA THR A 806 -57.64 -9.60 -115.54
C THR A 806 -58.87 -10.28 -116.13
N PHE A 807 -60.07 -10.04 -115.59
CA PHE A 807 -61.31 -10.60 -116.12
C PHE A 807 -61.63 -10.01 -117.50
N THR A 808 -61.44 -10.78 -118.57
CA THR A 808 -61.54 -10.30 -119.97
C THR A 808 -62.97 -10.07 -120.45
N SER A 809 -63.96 -10.67 -119.79
CA SER A 809 -65.39 -10.55 -120.10
C SER A 809 -66.10 -9.40 -119.38
N LEU A 810 -65.44 -8.71 -118.44
CA LEU A 810 -65.96 -7.49 -117.82
C LEU A 810 -65.63 -6.25 -118.66
N SER A 811 -66.60 -5.33 -118.80
CA SER A 811 -66.38 -4.03 -119.44
C SER A 811 -65.47 -3.13 -118.58
N ASN A 812 -64.94 -2.07 -119.19
CA ASN A 812 -64.12 -1.09 -118.44
C ASN A 812 -64.93 -0.39 -117.34
N GLU A 813 -66.20 -0.08 -117.61
CA GLU A 813 -67.12 0.51 -116.62
C GLU A 813 -67.40 -0.47 -115.46
N GLU A 814 -67.59 -1.76 -115.75
CA GLU A 814 -67.81 -2.79 -114.72
C GLU A 814 -66.58 -2.99 -113.84
N LYS A 815 -65.38 -3.05 -114.44
CA LYS A 815 -64.11 -3.13 -113.70
C LYS A 815 -63.91 -1.93 -112.77
N GLN A 816 -64.18 -0.72 -113.28
CA GLN A 816 -64.07 0.49 -112.48
C GLN A 816 -65.06 0.51 -111.31
N LYS A 817 -66.29 0.04 -111.53
CA LYS A 817 -67.32 -0.07 -110.48
C LYS A 817 -66.90 -1.06 -109.39
N PHE A 818 -66.42 -2.25 -109.76
CA PHE A 818 -65.94 -3.22 -108.78
C PHE A 818 -64.68 -2.72 -108.05
N ALA A 819 -63.77 -2.02 -108.73
CA ALA A 819 -62.60 -1.42 -108.09
C ALA A 819 -62.99 -0.37 -107.03
N GLN A 820 -64.00 0.49 -107.31
CA GLN A 820 -64.55 1.40 -106.31
C GLN A 820 -65.17 0.66 -105.13
N GLN A 821 -65.94 -0.40 -105.40
CA GLN A 821 -66.53 -1.21 -104.34
C GLN A 821 -65.46 -1.85 -103.44
N VAL A 822 -64.31 -2.29 -103.98
CA VAL A 822 -63.17 -2.78 -103.20
C VAL A 822 -62.60 -1.69 -102.29
N ASP A 823 -62.51 -0.45 -102.78
CA ASP A 823 -62.01 0.68 -101.98
C ASP A 823 -62.91 1.01 -100.78
N GLU A 824 -64.21 0.84 -100.92
CA GLU A 824 -65.20 1.12 -99.87
C GLU A 824 -65.20 0.08 -98.73
N GLN A 825 -64.62 -1.11 -98.92
CA GLN A 825 -64.68 -2.18 -97.92
C GLN A 825 -63.83 -1.87 -96.69
N LYS A 826 -64.32 -2.20 -95.49
CA LYS A 826 -63.64 -1.88 -94.22
C LYS A 826 -62.82 -3.03 -93.65
N ASP A 827 -62.97 -4.24 -94.19
CA ASP A 827 -62.29 -5.45 -93.73
C ASP A 827 -62.03 -6.42 -94.90
N ALA A 828 -61.25 -7.47 -94.62
CA ALA A 828 -60.83 -8.43 -95.65
C ALA A 828 -62.02 -9.23 -96.21
N ALA A 829 -63.00 -9.57 -95.36
CA ALA A 829 -64.19 -10.31 -95.77
C ALA A 829 -65.04 -9.51 -96.77
N GLY A 830 -65.22 -8.21 -96.54
CA GLY A 830 -65.91 -7.32 -97.47
C GLY A 830 -65.20 -7.25 -98.82
N VAL A 831 -63.87 -7.16 -98.83
CA VAL A 831 -63.08 -7.16 -100.09
C VAL A 831 -63.25 -8.47 -100.86
N GLU A 832 -63.27 -9.60 -100.16
CA GLU A 832 -63.46 -10.94 -100.74
C GLU A 832 -64.86 -11.11 -101.36
N VAL A 833 -65.89 -10.51 -100.75
CA VAL A 833 -67.25 -10.50 -101.32
C VAL A 833 -67.27 -9.76 -102.67
N VAL A 834 -66.50 -8.67 -102.83
CA VAL A 834 -66.49 -7.89 -104.07
C VAL A 834 -65.84 -8.66 -105.22
N ILE A 835 -64.73 -9.39 -104.98
CA ILE A 835 -64.11 -10.22 -106.05
C ILE A 835 -65.03 -11.35 -106.49
N ASN A 836 -65.74 -12.00 -105.56
CA ASN A 836 -66.68 -13.06 -105.92
C ASN A 836 -67.84 -12.51 -106.76
N LYS A 837 -68.37 -11.33 -106.44
CA LYS A 837 -69.36 -10.65 -107.29
C LYS A 837 -68.81 -10.30 -108.67
N ALA A 838 -67.56 -9.84 -108.75
CA ALA A 838 -66.91 -9.56 -110.02
C ALA A 838 -66.69 -10.83 -110.85
N LEU A 839 -66.36 -11.96 -110.20
CA LEU A 839 -66.22 -13.27 -110.82
C LEU A 839 -67.57 -13.78 -111.35
N ASP A 840 -68.62 -13.75 -110.54
CA ASP A 840 -69.98 -14.14 -110.94
C ASP A 840 -70.46 -13.30 -112.15
N GLN A 841 -70.18 -11.99 -112.15
CA GLN A 841 -70.54 -11.12 -113.27
C GLN A 841 -69.70 -11.42 -114.52
N SER A 842 -68.40 -11.69 -114.34
CA SER A 842 -67.48 -12.10 -115.41
C SER A 842 -67.92 -13.41 -116.07
N GLU A 843 -68.39 -14.39 -115.28
CA GLU A 843 -68.93 -15.65 -115.78
C GLU A 843 -70.25 -15.43 -116.54
N LYS A 844 -71.17 -14.63 -116.00
CA LYS A 844 -72.42 -14.26 -116.68
C LYS A 844 -72.17 -13.60 -118.03
N ASN A 845 -71.27 -12.61 -118.07
CA ASN A 845 -70.90 -11.93 -119.31
C ASN A 845 -70.27 -12.91 -120.33
N SER A 846 -69.45 -13.86 -119.87
CA SER A 846 -68.86 -14.90 -120.75
C SER A 846 -69.91 -15.85 -121.32
N GLN A 847 -70.95 -16.19 -120.55
CA GLN A 847 -72.08 -17.01 -121.03
C GLN A 847 -72.96 -16.26 -122.03
N SER A 848 -73.10 -14.93 -121.90
CA SER A 848 -73.79 -14.07 -122.88
C SER A 848 -72.97 -13.75 -124.14
N LEU A 849 -71.67 -14.06 -124.16
CA LEU A 849 -70.80 -13.93 -125.35
C LEU A 849 -70.68 -15.25 -126.16
N ASN A 850 -71.09 -16.38 -125.57
CA ASN A 850 -71.05 -17.73 -126.17
C ASN A 850 -72.45 -18.33 -126.46
N GLY A 851 -73.51 -17.53 -126.33
CA GLY A 851 -74.87 -17.81 -126.78
C GLY A 851 -75.41 -16.62 -127.55
#